data_AF-A0A061ET27-F1
#
_entry.id   AF-A0A061ET27-F1
#
_cell.length_a   1.000
_cell.length_b   1.000
_cell.length_c   1.000
_cell.angle_alpha   90.00
_cell.angle_beta   90.00
_cell.angle_gamma   90.00
#
_symmetry.space_group_name_H-M   'P 1'
#
loop_
_entity.id
_entity.type
_entity.pdbx_description
1 polymer ?
#
loop_
_entity_poly.entity_id
_entity_poly.type
_entity_poly.pdbx_seq_one_letter_code
_entity_poly.pdbx_strand_id
1 'polypeptide(L)'
;MEFAELREAIEKMELVDSHAHNIVPFESSFAFINSLSEATGHAVSFAPHSLSFKRNLREIAELYGTESSLDAVEQYRRSSGLQAISSKCFKAAGISAILVDDGLKLDKKHDIQWHKNFVPFVGRILRIERLAEEILDGELPDGSTWTLDAFTETFLKSLRSVANEIVGLKSIAAYRSGLEINPHVTREDAEIGLSEVLQSGKPVRVTNKSFIDHILTCSLEVALQFDLPLQIHTGFGDKDLDLRLSNPLHLRTLLEDTRFSGCRIVLLHASYPFSKEASYLASVYSQVYLDFGLAIPKLSVHGMISSVKELLELAPIKKVMFSTDAYATPETYYLGAKRAREVIFSVLRDACIDRDLSIAEAIEASKDIFVQNAIQLYKINLGRELFDSNASESPSYMIGTYVPEHSVSLVRIIWVDASGQHRCRVVPKKRFDNVVKKNGVGLTFACMGLTSAIDGPAEETNLTGTGEIRLMPDISTRREIPWTKQEEMVLADMHLKPGEAWEYCPREALRRVSKVLKDEFNLVMNAGFENEFYLLKKLERDGKEEWVPIDSKPYCSFSGFDAISTLFQEIIAALNSLNVVVEQLHAEAGKGQFEMALGHTACTYAADNLIFTREVVRAVASKHGLLATFVPKYALDDIGSGSHVHLSLWQNGKNVFVASDASSQHGMSKVGEEFMAGVLYHLPSILAFTAPLPNSAGEKKTEKLL
;
A
#
# COMPACT_ATOMS: atom_id res chain seq x y z
N MET A 1 15.09 -19.50 -7.46
CA MET A 1 14.13 -20.63 -7.40
C MET A 1 12.86 -20.28 -6.60
N GLU A 2 12.92 -19.48 -5.53
CA GLU A 2 11.77 -19.24 -4.61
C GLU A 2 10.50 -18.65 -5.25
N PHE A 3 10.59 -17.88 -6.35
CA PHE A 3 9.44 -17.35 -7.09
C PHE A 3 9.37 -17.83 -8.55
N ALA A 4 9.96 -19.00 -8.82
CA ALA A 4 10.00 -19.55 -10.17
C ALA A 4 8.59 -19.79 -10.72
N GLU A 5 7.67 -20.27 -9.87
CA GLU A 5 6.27 -20.53 -10.25
C GLU A 5 5.51 -19.24 -10.63
N LEU A 6 5.60 -18.19 -9.80
CA LEU A 6 5.02 -16.87 -10.12
C LEU A 6 5.60 -16.29 -11.40
N ARG A 7 6.93 -16.37 -11.56
CA ARG A 7 7.62 -15.91 -12.76
C ARG A 7 7.13 -16.66 -13.99
N GLU A 8 7.11 -17.98 -13.94
CA GLU A 8 6.69 -18.84 -15.03
C GLU A 8 5.22 -18.61 -15.41
N ALA A 9 4.35 -18.45 -14.41
CA ALA A 9 2.94 -18.12 -14.62
C ALA A 9 2.79 -16.77 -15.35
N ILE A 10 3.47 -15.72 -14.89
CA ILE A 10 3.42 -14.39 -15.52
C ILE A 10 4.06 -14.41 -16.91
N GLU A 11 5.16 -15.12 -17.13
CA GLU A 11 5.85 -15.17 -18.42
C GLU A 11 5.03 -15.91 -19.50
N LYS A 12 4.25 -16.93 -19.12
CA LYS A 12 3.43 -17.73 -20.06
C LYS A 12 2.02 -17.17 -20.31
N MET A 13 1.55 -16.24 -19.49
CA MET A 13 0.16 -15.77 -19.52
C MET A 13 -0.15 -14.98 -20.79
N GLU A 14 -1.25 -15.26 -21.47
CA GLU A 14 -1.72 -14.36 -22.53
C GLU A 14 -2.37 -13.10 -21.93
N LEU A 15 -2.19 -11.95 -22.58
CA LEU A 15 -2.64 -10.65 -22.06
C LEU A 15 -3.91 -10.16 -22.76
N VAL A 16 -4.72 -9.40 -22.03
CA VAL A 16 -5.78 -8.53 -22.57
C VAL A 16 -5.30 -7.10 -22.44
N ASP A 17 -4.91 -6.50 -23.56
CA ASP A 17 -4.49 -5.10 -23.62
C ASP A 17 -5.74 -4.20 -23.65
N SER A 18 -6.08 -3.63 -22.50
CA SER A 18 -7.34 -2.89 -22.32
C SER A 18 -7.33 -1.47 -22.91
N HIS A 19 -6.18 -0.97 -23.39
CA HIS A 19 -6.08 0.32 -24.08
C HIS A 19 -4.83 0.40 -24.96
N ALA A 20 -5.04 0.59 -26.26
CA ALA A 20 -3.98 0.85 -27.24
C ALA A 20 -4.51 1.66 -28.43
N HIS A 21 -3.65 1.92 -29.42
CA HIS A 21 -3.94 2.73 -30.61
C HIS A 21 -3.43 2.08 -31.90
N ASN A 22 -3.97 2.53 -33.04
CA ASN A 22 -3.64 1.98 -34.34
C ASN A 22 -2.13 2.02 -34.67
N ILE A 23 -1.68 1.00 -35.41
CA ILE A 23 -0.37 0.95 -36.06
C ILE A 23 -0.40 1.73 -37.37
N VAL A 24 0.69 2.43 -37.70
CA VAL A 24 0.85 3.17 -38.95
C VAL A 24 1.55 2.31 -40.01
N PRO A 25 1.20 2.49 -41.30
CA PRO A 25 1.94 1.89 -42.40
C PRO A 25 3.31 2.56 -42.57
N PHE A 26 4.29 1.91 -43.23
CA PHE A 26 5.63 2.50 -43.40
C PHE A 26 5.66 3.76 -44.27
N GLU A 27 4.61 4.00 -45.06
CA GLU A 27 4.41 5.22 -45.83
C GLU A 27 3.89 6.40 -44.99
N SER A 28 3.69 6.21 -43.68
CA SER A 28 3.41 7.29 -42.74
C SER A 28 4.65 8.18 -42.56
N SER A 29 4.40 9.47 -42.37
CA SER A 29 5.39 10.47 -41.97
C SER A 29 5.77 10.36 -40.49
N PHE A 30 5.11 9.49 -39.72
CA PHE A 30 5.39 9.28 -38.31
C PHE A 30 6.73 8.54 -38.13
N ALA A 31 7.74 9.27 -37.66
CA ALA A 31 9.08 8.72 -37.44
C ALA A 31 9.10 7.68 -36.32
N PHE A 32 9.88 6.62 -36.48
CA PHE A 32 9.96 5.52 -35.49
C PHE A 32 10.37 6.02 -34.10
N ILE A 33 11.34 6.94 -34.04
CA ILE A 33 11.80 7.60 -32.81
C ILE A 33 10.64 8.24 -32.02
N ASN A 34 9.62 8.76 -32.69
CA ASN A 34 8.46 9.40 -32.05
C ASN A 34 7.54 8.39 -31.36
N SER A 35 7.60 7.10 -31.69
CA SER A 35 6.84 6.07 -30.96
C SER A 35 7.45 5.75 -29.59
N LEU A 36 8.71 6.13 -29.37
CA LEU A 36 9.45 5.87 -28.13
C LEU A 36 9.52 7.08 -27.19
N SER A 37 8.82 8.18 -27.51
CA SER A 37 8.82 9.43 -26.74
C SER A 37 7.52 10.20 -26.93
N GLU A 38 7.02 10.85 -25.87
CA GLU A 38 5.95 11.87 -25.95
C GLU A 38 6.47 13.23 -26.45
N ALA A 39 7.79 13.39 -26.62
CA ALA A 39 8.36 14.63 -27.09
C ALA A 39 7.92 14.93 -28.54
N THR A 40 7.75 16.21 -28.85
CA THR A 40 7.49 16.68 -30.22
C THR A 40 8.44 17.82 -30.59
N GLY A 41 8.60 18.07 -31.88
CA GLY A 41 9.50 19.11 -32.40
C GLY A 41 10.95 18.89 -31.98
N HIS A 42 11.67 19.98 -31.66
CA HIS A 42 13.09 19.91 -31.30
C HIS A 42 13.39 19.07 -30.05
N ALA A 43 12.41 18.87 -29.15
CA ALA A 43 12.61 18.07 -27.95
C ALA A 43 12.88 16.59 -28.26
N VAL A 44 12.44 16.09 -29.43
CA VAL A 44 12.66 14.69 -29.85
C VAL A 44 14.14 14.36 -29.99
N SER A 45 15.00 15.32 -30.38
CA SER A 45 16.44 15.08 -30.52
C SER A 45 17.12 14.69 -29.20
N PHE A 46 16.50 15.03 -28.07
CA PHE A 46 16.98 14.65 -26.74
C PHE A 46 16.44 13.29 -26.27
N ALA A 47 15.40 12.75 -26.91
CA ALA A 47 14.81 11.45 -26.54
C ALA A 47 15.84 10.31 -26.48
N PRO A 48 16.83 10.19 -27.41
CA PRO A 48 17.87 9.16 -27.36
C PRO A 48 18.79 9.18 -26.13
N HIS A 49 18.76 10.29 -25.38
CA HIS A 49 19.53 10.45 -24.14
C HIS A 49 18.76 10.03 -22.88
N SER A 50 17.46 9.74 -23.01
CA SER A 50 16.63 9.27 -21.88
C SER A 50 16.90 7.80 -21.53
N LEU A 51 16.66 7.45 -20.25
CA LEU A 51 16.80 6.07 -19.76
C LEU A 51 15.84 5.11 -20.46
N SER A 52 14.58 5.54 -20.67
CA SER A 52 13.55 4.72 -21.30
C SER A 52 13.89 4.45 -22.75
N PHE A 53 14.30 5.46 -23.52
CA PHE A 53 14.69 5.26 -24.92
C PHE A 53 15.85 4.26 -25.07
N LYS A 54 16.95 4.46 -24.32
CA LYS A 54 18.13 3.57 -24.40
C LYS A 54 17.78 2.13 -24.04
N ARG A 55 16.93 1.94 -23.03
CA ARG A 55 16.46 0.61 -22.64
C ARG A 55 15.58 -0.01 -23.73
N ASN A 56 14.56 0.71 -24.18
CA ASN A 56 13.61 0.23 -25.16
C ASN A 56 14.30 -0.11 -26.50
N LEU A 57 15.26 0.71 -26.95
CA LEU A 57 16.06 0.43 -28.14
C LEU A 57 16.87 -0.87 -28.01
N ARG A 58 17.51 -1.10 -26.85
CA ARG A 58 18.24 -2.37 -26.60
C ARG A 58 17.33 -3.58 -26.69
N GLU A 59 16.11 -3.49 -26.16
CA GLU A 59 15.17 -4.62 -26.19
C GLU A 59 14.61 -4.90 -27.57
N ILE A 60 14.35 -3.86 -28.36
CA ILE A 60 13.95 -4.02 -29.75
C ILE A 60 15.10 -4.64 -30.55
N ALA A 61 16.33 -4.16 -30.35
CA ALA A 61 17.51 -4.72 -31.00
C ALA A 61 17.74 -6.19 -30.63
N GLU A 62 17.56 -6.55 -29.35
CA GLU A 62 17.61 -7.94 -28.87
C GLU A 62 16.53 -8.80 -29.54
N LEU A 63 15.28 -8.31 -29.60
CA LEU A 63 14.19 -9.02 -30.29
C LEU A 63 14.53 -9.24 -31.76
N TYR A 64 15.13 -8.25 -32.42
CA TYR A 64 15.45 -8.29 -33.85
C TYR A 64 16.77 -9.01 -34.16
N GLY A 65 17.64 -9.20 -33.18
CA GLY A 65 18.99 -9.74 -33.38
C GLY A 65 19.92 -8.75 -34.09
N THR A 66 19.74 -7.44 -33.84
CA THR A 66 20.52 -6.36 -34.46
C THR A 66 21.48 -5.71 -33.46
N GLU A 67 22.36 -4.84 -33.96
CA GLU A 67 23.07 -3.90 -33.09
C GLU A 67 22.07 -2.98 -32.37
N SER A 68 22.42 -2.56 -31.14
CA SER A 68 21.63 -1.62 -30.35
C SER A 68 21.80 -0.17 -30.82
N SER A 69 21.44 0.11 -32.07
CA SER A 69 21.41 1.45 -32.67
C SER A 69 20.08 1.70 -33.37
N LEU A 70 19.66 2.97 -33.45
CA LEU A 70 18.43 3.35 -34.12
C LEU A 70 18.48 2.96 -35.61
N ASP A 71 19.62 3.19 -36.25
CA ASP A 71 19.84 2.88 -37.67
C ASP A 71 19.72 1.37 -37.95
N ALA A 72 20.33 0.52 -37.12
CA ALA A 72 20.25 -0.93 -37.30
C ALA A 72 18.82 -1.46 -37.12
N VAL A 73 18.11 -0.96 -36.11
CA VAL A 73 16.69 -1.29 -35.88
C VAL A 73 15.83 -0.81 -37.04
N GLU A 74 15.99 0.43 -37.50
CA GLU A 74 15.23 0.94 -38.64
C GLU A 74 15.54 0.18 -39.94
N GLN A 75 16.80 -0.18 -40.18
CA GLN A 75 17.19 -0.98 -41.33
C GLN A 75 16.51 -2.36 -41.30
N TYR A 76 16.47 -3.01 -40.14
CA TYR A 76 15.75 -4.28 -39.97
C TYR A 76 14.25 -4.12 -40.20
N ARG A 77 13.63 -3.05 -39.70
CA ARG A 77 12.21 -2.75 -39.95
C ARG A 77 11.93 -2.62 -41.44
N ARG A 78 12.76 -1.87 -42.16
CA ARG A 78 12.63 -1.65 -43.60
C ARG A 78 12.84 -2.95 -44.40
N SER A 79 13.82 -3.78 -44.04
CA SER A 79 14.12 -5.02 -44.77
C SER A 79 13.13 -6.15 -44.48
N SER A 80 12.56 -6.21 -43.27
CA SER A 80 11.65 -7.28 -42.87
C SER A 80 10.21 -7.04 -43.30
N GLY A 81 9.77 -5.78 -43.38
CA GLY A 81 8.38 -5.43 -43.70
C GLY A 81 7.46 -5.38 -42.47
N LEU A 82 6.44 -4.52 -42.53
CA LEU A 82 5.54 -4.25 -41.39
C LEU A 82 4.81 -5.50 -40.88
N GLN A 83 4.36 -6.37 -41.79
CA GLN A 83 3.65 -7.60 -41.43
C GLN A 83 4.53 -8.54 -40.59
N ALA A 84 5.79 -8.72 -41.01
CA ALA A 84 6.72 -9.63 -40.33
C ALA A 84 7.14 -9.07 -38.96
N ILE A 85 7.43 -7.77 -38.87
CA ILE A 85 7.77 -7.16 -37.57
C ILE A 85 6.58 -7.18 -36.61
N SER A 86 5.35 -6.98 -37.12
CA SER A 86 4.14 -7.02 -36.30
C SER A 86 3.90 -8.43 -35.79
N SER A 87 3.98 -9.45 -36.65
CA SER A 87 3.88 -10.85 -36.23
C SER A 87 4.93 -11.19 -35.16
N LYS A 88 6.18 -10.73 -35.34
CA LYS A 88 7.26 -10.96 -34.38
C LYS A 88 6.99 -10.26 -33.03
N CYS A 89 6.57 -9.01 -33.04
CA CYS A 89 6.29 -8.24 -31.83
C CYS A 89 5.07 -8.78 -31.07
N PHE A 90 3.93 -9.01 -31.74
CA PHE A 90 2.73 -9.54 -31.10
C PHE A 90 2.93 -10.96 -30.56
N LYS A 91 3.66 -11.81 -31.29
CA LYS A 91 4.04 -13.13 -30.80
C LYS A 91 4.91 -13.05 -29.53
N ALA A 92 5.87 -12.12 -29.50
CA ALA A 92 6.72 -11.91 -28.33
C ALA A 92 5.97 -11.23 -27.16
N ALA A 93 4.95 -10.44 -27.45
CA ALA A 93 4.11 -9.79 -26.44
C ALA A 93 3.16 -10.79 -25.74
N GLY A 94 2.67 -11.79 -26.48
CA GLY A 94 1.70 -12.77 -25.98
C GLY A 94 0.35 -12.12 -25.66
N ILE A 95 -0.16 -11.30 -26.58
CA ILE A 95 -1.44 -10.59 -26.42
C ILE A 95 -2.54 -11.37 -27.14
N SER A 96 -3.61 -11.71 -26.41
CA SER A 96 -4.79 -12.43 -26.93
C SER A 96 -5.95 -11.52 -27.35
N ALA A 97 -6.00 -10.31 -26.79
CA ALA A 97 -7.03 -9.33 -27.07
C ALA A 97 -6.44 -7.91 -26.97
N ILE A 98 -6.87 -7.02 -27.86
CA ILE A 98 -6.56 -5.60 -27.77
C ILE A 98 -7.84 -4.76 -27.86
N LEU A 99 -7.90 -3.69 -27.08
CA LEU A 99 -8.94 -2.68 -27.18
C LEU A 99 -8.33 -1.40 -27.75
N VAL A 100 -8.73 -1.04 -28.96
CA VAL A 100 -8.12 0.05 -29.73
C VAL A 100 -8.98 1.30 -29.63
N ASP A 101 -8.44 2.34 -29.00
CA ASP A 101 -8.93 3.70 -29.15
C ASP A 101 -8.53 4.21 -30.53
N ASP A 102 -9.51 4.24 -31.43
CA ASP A 102 -9.36 4.63 -32.83
C ASP A 102 -9.43 6.14 -33.05
N GLY A 103 -9.55 6.94 -31.98
CA GLY A 103 -9.66 8.40 -32.04
C GLY A 103 -8.32 9.13 -32.09
N LEU A 104 -7.19 8.45 -31.91
CA LEU A 104 -5.88 9.08 -32.04
C LEU A 104 -5.63 9.53 -33.49
N LYS A 105 -5.28 10.81 -33.64
CA LYS A 105 -5.00 11.41 -34.94
C LYS A 105 -3.56 11.13 -35.36
N LEU A 106 -3.42 10.28 -36.36
CA LEU A 106 -2.17 9.95 -37.05
C LEU A 106 -2.35 10.33 -38.52
N ASP A 107 -1.27 10.66 -39.22
CA ASP A 107 -1.32 11.03 -40.64
C ASP A 107 -1.83 9.87 -41.52
N LYS A 108 -1.47 8.64 -41.15
CA LYS A 108 -1.99 7.39 -41.69
C LYS A 108 -2.12 6.39 -40.55
N LYS A 109 -3.05 5.46 -40.67
CA LYS A 109 -3.18 4.33 -39.74
C LYS A 109 -3.90 3.17 -40.40
N HIS A 110 -3.58 1.95 -39.98
CA HIS A 110 -4.36 0.77 -40.37
C HIS A 110 -5.71 0.76 -39.66
N ASP A 111 -6.73 0.24 -40.33
CA ASP A 111 -8.02 -0.06 -39.71
C ASP A 111 -7.83 -0.99 -38.50
N ILE A 112 -8.70 -0.85 -37.49
CA ILE A 112 -8.58 -1.67 -36.27
C ILE A 112 -8.63 -3.17 -36.60
N GLN A 113 -9.41 -3.59 -37.59
CA GLN A 113 -9.53 -4.99 -37.99
C GLN A 113 -8.23 -5.57 -38.54
N TRP A 114 -7.30 -4.73 -39.03
CA TRP A 114 -5.97 -5.19 -39.46
C TRP A 114 -5.21 -5.90 -38.33
N HIS A 115 -5.45 -5.52 -37.08
CA HIS A 115 -4.80 -6.13 -35.93
C HIS A 115 -5.25 -7.57 -35.66
N LYS A 116 -6.41 -8.00 -36.22
CA LYS A 116 -6.87 -9.40 -36.15
C LYS A 116 -5.94 -10.39 -36.85
N ASN A 117 -5.01 -9.90 -37.68
CA ASN A 117 -3.95 -10.72 -38.26
C ASN A 117 -2.94 -11.21 -37.21
N PHE A 118 -2.92 -10.59 -36.02
CA PHE A 118 -1.90 -10.85 -34.99
C PHE A 118 -2.50 -11.22 -33.63
N VAL A 119 -3.74 -10.84 -33.35
CA VAL A 119 -4.44 -11.17 -32.10
C VAL A 119 -5.83 -11.73 -32.36
N PRO A 120 -6.30 -12.71 -31.56
CA PRO A 120 -7.64 -13.31 -31.69
C PRO A 120 -8.80 -12.32 -31.59
N PHE A 121 -8.70 -11.31 -30.72
CA PHE A 121 -9.79 -10.35 -30.48
C PHE A 121 -9.32 -8.90 -30.61
N VAL A 122 -10.13 -8.07 -31.28
CA VAL A 122 -9.94 -6.62 -31.37
C VAL A 122 -11.27 -5.95 -31.04
N GLY A 123 -11.30 -5.20 -29.94
CA GLY A 123 -12.44 -4.36 -29.55
C GLY A 123 -12.18 -2.89 -29.90
N ARG A 124 -13.24 -2.17 -30.24
CA ARG A 124 -13.17 -0.73 -30.54
C ARG A 124 -13.51 0.09 -29.31
N ILE A 125 -12.67 1.07 -28.97
CA ILE A 125 -12.96 2.11 -28.00
C ILE A 125 -13.14 3.43 -28.75
N LEU A 126 -14.26 4.12 -28.51
CA LEU A 126 -14.60 5.34 -29.23
C LEU A 126 -14.21 6.59 -28.43
N ARG A 127 -13.37 7.43 -29.02
CA ARG A 127 -12.99 8.72 -28.42
C ARG A 127 -14.06 9.79 -28.66
N ILE A 128 -14.68 10.26 -27.58
CA ILE A 128 -15.88 11.11 -27.65
C ILE A 128 -15.58 12.51 -28.21
N GLU A 129 -14.43 13.09 -27.89
CA GLU A 129 -14.04 14.41 -28.40
C GLU A 129 -13.75 14.35 -29.90
N ARG A 130 -13.20 13.22 -30.38
CA ARG A 130 -12.94 13.03 -31.81
C ARG A 130 -14.24 12.90 -32.59
N LEU A 131 -15.20 12.13 -32.07
CA LEU A 131 -16.54 12.05 -32.66
C LEU A 131 -17.22 13.43 -32.72
N ALA A 132 -17.13 14.21 -31.64
CA ALA A 132 -17.68 15.56 -31.60
C ALA A 132 -17.04 16.47 -32.66
N GLU A 133 -15.71 16.44 -32.80
CA GLU A 133 -14.99 17.18 -33.83
C GLU A 133 -15.41 16.77 -35.24
N GLU A 134 -15.56 15.48 -35.52
CA GLU A 134 -15.97 14.97 -36.84
C GLU A 134 -17.39 15.39 -37.22
N ILE A 135 -18.29 15.45 -36.24
CA ILE A 135 -19.65 15.97 -36.45
C ILE A 135 -19.60 17.46 -36.76
N LEU A 136 -18.85 18.24 -35.98
CA LEU A 136 -18.76 19.70 -36.14
C LEU A 136 -17.99 20.13 -37.39
N ASP A 137 -17.04 19.33 -37.86
CA ASP A 137 -16.37 19.51 -39.16
C ASP A 137 -17.33 19.28 -40.33
N GLY A 138 -18.40 18.49 -40.13
CA GLY A 138 -19.50 18.33 -41.08
C GLY A 138 -20.34 19.60 -41.28
N GLU A 139 -21.28 19.53 -42.21
CA GLU A 139 -22.27 20.59 -42.47
C GLU A 139 -23.67 20.08 -42.14
N LEU A 140 -24.51 20.96 -41.58
CA LEU A 140 -25.92 20.64 -41.39
C LEU A 140 -26.62 20.57 -42.76
N PRO A 141 -27.57 19.64 -42.97
CA PRO A 141 -28.24 19.45 -44.26
C PRO A 141 -28.96 20.70 -44.81
N ASP A 142 -29.31 21.64 -43.95
CA ASP A 142 -30.00 22.88 -44.28
C ASP A 142 -29.06 24.10 -44.42
N GLY A 143 -27.75 23.91 -44.26
CA GLY A 143 -26.73 24.97 -44.35
C GLY A 143 -26.72 25.94 -43.17
N SER A 144 -27.46 25.64 -42.10
CA SER A 144 -27.45 26.46 -40.87
C SER A 144 -26.18 26.26 -40.04
N THR A 145 -25.96 27.15 -39.05
CA THR A 145 -24.86 27.00 -38.09
C THR A 145 -25.25 26.03 -36.98
N TRP A 146 -24.28 25.30 -36.45
CA TRP A 146 -24.49 24.39 -35.33
C TRP A 146 -25.03 25.13 -34.11
N THR A 147 -26.19 24.69 -33.61
CA THR A 147 -26.71 25.03 -32.28
C THR A 147 -26.40 23.90 -31.32
N LEU A 148 -26.43 24.17 -30.01
CA LEU A 148 -26.17 23.14 -29.00
C LEU A 148 -27.18 21.99 -29.09
N ASP A 149 -28.46 22.28 -29.33
CA ASP A 149 -29.50 21.26 -29.43
C ASP A 149 -29.29 20.36 -30.66
N ALA A 150 -29.01 20.96 -31.83
CA ALA A 150 -28.76 20.21 -33.06
C ALA A 150 -27.49 19.35 -32.97
N PHE A 151 -26.43 19.91 -32.36
CA PHE A 151 -25.21 19.16 -32.07
C PHE A 151 -25.51 18.01 -31.11
N THR A 152 -26.17 18.27 -29.98
CA THR A 152 -26.43 17.26 -28.94
C THR A 152 -27.29 16.12 -29.48
N GLU A 153 -28.33 16.42 -30.26
CA GLU A 153 -29.16 15.41 -30.92
C GLU A 153 -28.31 14.54 -31.88
N THR A 154 -27.50 15.18 -32.72
CA THR A 154 -26.65 14.47 -33.70
C THR A 154 -25.58 13.63 -33.01
N PHE A 155 -24.93 14.17 -31.97
CA PHE A 155 -23.91 13.51 -31.18
C PHE A 155 -24.47 12.27 -30.48
N LEU A 156 -25.60 12.41 -29.77
CA LEU A 156 -26.25 11.28 -29.10
C LEU A 156 -26.74 10.23 -30.10
N LYS A 157 -27.28 10.65 -31.25
CA LYS A 157 -27.70 9.71 -32.32
C LYS A 157 -26.51 8.92 -32.85
N SER A 158 -25.40 9.59 -33.16
CA SER A 158 -24.16 8.95 -33.63
C SER A 158 -23.59 8.00 -32.59
N LEU A 159 -23.49 8.43 -31.33
CA LEU A 159 -22.97 7.61 -30.23
C LEU A 159 -23.82 6.35 -30.00
N ARG A 160 -25.16 6.50 -29.96
CA ARG A 160 -26.09 5.38 -29.82
C ARG A 160 -26.04 4.41 -31.00
N SER A 161 -25.82 4.91 -32.21
CA SER A 161 -25.77 4.07 -33.41
C SER A 161 -24.62 3.07 -33.39
N VAL A 162 -23.49 3.43 -32.80
CA VAL A 162 -22.29 2.58 -32.70
C VAL A 162 -22.14 1.91 -31.33
N ALA A 163 -23.02 2.19 -30.37
CA ALA A 163 -22.86 1.74 -28.97
C ALA A 163 -22.78 0.21 -28.82
N ASN A 164 -23.44 -0.55 -29.70
CA ASN A 164 -23.38 -2.03 -29.71
C ASN A 164 -22.15 -2.59 -30.48
N GLU A 165 -21.40 -1.74 -31.17
CA GLU A 165 -20.22 -2.12 -31.98
C GLU A 165 -18.89 -1.78 -31.26
N ILE A 166 -18.98 -1.06 -30.15
CA ILE A 166 -17.84 -0.64 -29.34
C ILE A 166 -17.86 -1.39 -28.00
N VAL A 167 -16.70 -1.50 -27.37
CA VAL A 167 -16.56 -2.11 -26.03
C VAL A 167 -16.44 -1.06 -24.93
N GLY A 168 -16.21 0.21 -25.28
CA GLY A 168 -16.09 1.30 -24.33
C GLY A 168 -15.93 2.67 -25.01
N LEU A 169 -15.97 3.70 -24.18
CA LEU A 169 -15.72 5.09 -24.57
C LEU A 169 -14.37 5.56 -24.03
N LYS A 170 -13.81 6.60 -24.65
CA LYS A 170 -12.62 7.31 -24.16
C LYS A 170 -12.88 8.80 -24.16
N SER A 171 -12.50 9.46 -23.07
CA SER A 171 -12.36 10.91 -22.99
C SER A 171 -10.89 11.30 -22.88
N ILE A 172 -10.53 12.35 -23.61
CA ILE A 172 -9.24 13.05 -23.54
C ILE A 172 -9.40 14.46 -22.96
N ALA A 173 -10.40 14.70 -22.10
CA ALA A 173 -10.62 16.00 -21.45
C ALA A 173 -9.36 16.58 -20.79
N ALA A 174 -8.49 15.72 -20.22
CA ALA A 174 -7.19 16.12 -19.67
C ALA A 174 -6.25 16.81 -20.68
N TYR A 175 -6.30 16.44 -21.97
CA TYR A 175 -5.53 17.09 -23.05
C TYR A 175 -6.15 18.41 -23.53
N ARG A 176 -7.36 18.75 -23.08
CA ARG A 176 -8.15 19.85 -23.63
C ARG A 176 -8.40 20.93 -22.59
N SER A 177 -9.26 20.65 -21.62
CA SER A 177 -9.74 21.60 -20.62
C SER A 177 -9.45 21.20 -19.17
N GLY A 178 -8.89 20.00 -18.95
CA GLY A 178 -8.60 19.47 -17.62
C GLY A 178 -9.71 18.58 -17.05
N LEU A 179 -9.44 18.01 -15.87
CA LEU A 179 -10.30 16.99 -15.24
C LEU A 179 -11.31 17.55 -14.23
N GLU A 180 -11.39 18.86 -14.03
CA GLU A 180 -12.37 19.49 -13.12
C GLU A 180 -13.76 19.58 -13.77
N ILE A 181 -14.33 18.44 -14.12
CA ILE A 181 -15.58 18.36 -14.88
C ILE A 181 -16.74 18.93 -14.07
N ASN A 182 -17.48 19.89 -14.63
CA ASN A 182 -18.74 20.37 -14.08
C ASN A 182 -19.92 19.53 -14.62
N PRO A 183 -20.49 18.60 -13.83
CA PRO A 183 -21.61 17.78 -14.29
C PRO A 183 -22.90 18.57 -14.45
N HIS A 184 -22.97 19.80 -13.93
CA HIS A 184 -24.12 20.70 -13.96
C HIS A 184 -23.88 21.92 -14.85
N VAL A 185 -23.05 21.78 -15.89
CA VAL A 185 -22.85 22.84 -16.89
C VAL A 185 -24.21 23.31 -17.43
N THR A 186 -24.40 24.63 -17.47
CA THR A 186 -25.68 25.18 -17.92
C THR A 186 -25.77 25.10 -19.45
N ARG A 187 -27.00 25.03 -19.97
CA ARG A 187 -27.24 25.07 -21.42
C ARG A 187 -26.63 26.32 -22.06
N GLU A 188 -26.69 27.46 -21.37
CA GLU A 188 -26.13 28.72 -21.84
C GLU A 188 -24.60 28.66 -21.93
N ASP A 189 -23.92 28.18 -20.90
CA ASP A 189 -22.46 28.05 -20.90
C ASP A 189 -21.97 27.07 -21.99
N ALA A 190 -22.69 25.96 -22.19
CA ALA A 190 -22.37 24.99 -23.22
C ALA A 190 -22.59 25.55 -24.64
N GLU A 191 -23.62 26.38 -24.86
CA GLU A 191 -23.89 27.04 -26.16
C GLU A 191 -22.84 28.10 -26.48
N ILE A 192 -22.42 28.89 -25.47
CA ILE A 192 -21.29 29.82 -25.59
C ILE A 192 -20.02 29.05 -25.93
N GLY A 193 -19.76 27.95 -25.23
CA GLY A 193 -18.59 27.12 -25.47
C GLY A 193 -18.55 26.49 -26.87
N LEU A 194 -19.69 26.00 -27.38
CA LEU A 194 -19.83 25.54 -28.76
C LEU A 194 -19.51 26.67 -29.75
N SER A 195 -20.05 27.85 -29.52
CA SER A 195 -19.84 29.02 -30.38
C SER A 195 -18.35 29.40 -30.46
N GLU A 196 -17.63 29.40 -29.34
CA GLU A 196 -16.18 29.65 -29.31
C GLU A 196 -15.37 28.57 -30.05
N VAL A 197 -15.76 27.30 -29.90
CA VAL A 197 -15.14 26.18 -30.63
C VAL A 197 -15.32 26.35 -32.14
N LEU A 198 -16.51 26.74 -32.60
CA LEU A 198 -16.78 26.97 -34.02
C LEU A 198 -16.01 28.19 -34.57
N GLN A 199 -15.88 29.26 -33.78
CA GLN A 199 -15.14 30.46 -34.15
C GLN A 199 -13.63 30.21 -34.32
N SER A 200 -13.09 29.16 -33.68
CA SER A 200 -11.68 28.77 -33.81
C SER A 200 -11.32 28.22 -35.20
N GLY A 201 -12.32 27.96 -36.05
CA GLY A 201 -12.16 27.55 -37.44
C GLY A 201 -12.03 26.05 -37.64
N LYS A 202 -11.93 25.65 -38.93
CA LYS A 202 -11.76 24.25 -39.34
C LYS A 202 -10.27 23.93 -39.60
N PRO A 203 -9.79 22.70 -39.29
CA PRO A 203 -10.52 21.61 -38.67
C PRO A 203 -10.87 21.93 -37.21
N VAL A 204 -12.08 21.59 -36.79
CA VAL A 204 -12.58 21.88 -35.45
C VAL A 204 -11.73 21.14 -34.43
N ARG A 205 -11.36 21.87 -33.37
CA ARG A 205 -10.71 21.30 -32.19
C ARG A 205 -11.50 21.71 -30.96
N VAL A 206 -12.09 20.73 -30.29
CA VAL A 206 -12.92 20.97 -29.09
C VAL A 206 -12.01 21.26 -27.88
N THR A 207 -11.90 22.53 -27.48
CA THR A 207 -11.04 22.96 -26.35
C THR A 207 -11.81 23.69 -25.25
N ASN A 208 -13.00 24.23 -25.53
CA ASN A 208 -13.78 24.95 -24.54
C ASN A 208 -14.27 24.01 -23.42
N LYS A 209 -14.04 24.42 -22.18
CA LYS A 209 -14.33 23.63 -20.99
C LYS A 209 -15.81 23.28 -20.82
N SER A 210 -16.70 24.26 -20.87
CA SER A 210 -18.14 24.05 -20.70
C SER A 210 -18.69 23.09 -21.74
N PHE A 211 -18.20 23.20 -22.97
CA PHE A 211 -18.63 22.31 -24.05
C PHE A 211 -18.08 20.88 -23.90
N ILE A 212 -16.84 20.71 -23.43
CA ILE A 212 -16.28 19.39 -23.09
C ILE A 212 -17.05 18.74 -21.95
N ASP A 213 -17.35 19.49 -20.90
CA ASP A 213 -18.11 19.01 -19.74
C ASP A 213 -19.52 18.55 -20.19
N HIS A 214 -20.14 19.27 -21.13
CA HIS A 214 -21.41 18.88 -21.77
C HIS A 214 -21.29 17.58 -22.60
N ILE A 215 -20.27 17.47 -23.47
CA ILE A 215 -20.03 16.26 -24.26
C ILE A 215 -19.80 15.04 -23.36
N LEU A 216 -19.00 15.19 -22.30
CA LEU A 216 -18.68 14.11 -21.37
C LEU A 216 -19.91 13.66 -20.59
N THR A 217 -20.72 14.60 -20.07
CA THR A 217 -21.96 14.26 -19.35
C THR A 217 -22.98 13.55 -20.25
N CYS A 218 -23.21 14.05 -21.46
CA CYS A 218 -24.05 13.35 -22.45
C CYS A 218 -23.51 11.93 -22.77
N SER A 219 -22.19 11.79 -22.86
CA SER A 219 -21.56 10.49 -23.14
C SER A 219 -21.71 9.50 -21.98
N LEU A 220 -21.65 9.97 -20.73
CA LEU A 220 -21.88 9.15 -19.53
C LEU A 220 -23.33 8.64 -19.45
N GLU A 221 -24.31 9.44 -19.86
CA GLU A 221 -25.71 8.99 -19.95
C GLU A 221 -25.86 7.83 -20.95
N VAL A 222 -25.21 7.92 -22.12
CA VAL A 222 -25.20 6.83 -23.10
C VAL A 222 -24.42 5.63 -22.58
N ALA A 223 -23.31 5.85 -21.88
CA ALA A 223 -22.53 4.79 -21.26
C ALA A 223 -23.35 3.96 -20.27
N LEU A 224 -24.19 4.62 -19.44
CA LEU A 224 -25.13 3.94 -18.55
C LEU A 224 -26.20 3.17 -19.33
N GLN A 225 -26.78 3.78 -20.37
CA GLN A 225 -27.85 3.19 -21.15
C GLN A 225 -27.41 1.90 -21.86
N PHE A 226 -26.17 1.83 -22.34
CA PHE A 226 -25.62 0.70 -23.09
C PHE A 226 -24.66 -0.17 -22.26
N ASP A 227 -24.50 0.14 -20.98
CA ASP A 227 -23.57 -0.52 -20.07
C ASP A 227 -22.15 -0.61 -20.65
N LEU A 228 -21.60 0.56 -21.00
CA LEU A 228 -20.25 0.73 -21.51
C LEU A 228 -19.35 1.37 -20.44
N PRO A 229 -18.10 0.89 -20.27
CA PRO A 229 -17.10 1.61 -19.49
C PRO A 229 -16.61 2.85 -20.25
N LEU A 230 -16.23 3.89 -19.51
CA LEU A 230 -15.63 5.12 -20.04
C LEU A 230 -14.22 5.28 -19.47
N GLN A 231 -13.23 5.29 -20.36
CA GLN A 231 -11.85 5.57 -20.04
C GLN A 231 -11.59 7.07 -20.02
N ILE A 232 -10.82 7.56 -19.06
CA ILE A 232 -10.41 8.97 -18.97
C ILE A 232 -8.89 9.01 -18.93
N HIS A 233 -8.30 9.78 -19.85
CA HIS A 233 -6.87 10.08 -19.79
C HIS A 233 -6.53 10.82 -18.49
N THR A 234 -5.52 10.38 -17.75
CA THR A 234 -5.04 11.07 -16.55
C THR A 234 -3.51 11.08 -16.49
N GLY A 235 -2.94 12.01 -15.72
CA GLY A 235 -1.49 12.12 -15.59
C GLY A 235 -0.81 12.73 -16.83
N PHE A 236 0.39 12.25 -17.14
CA PHE A 236 1.28 12.85 -18.15
C PHE A 236 0.88 12.53 -19.60
N GLY A 237 1.44 13.32 -20.51
CA GLY A 237 1.26 13.24 -21.96
C GLY A 237 2.28 14.11 -22.67
N ASP A 238 2.04 14.41 -23.94
CA ASP A 238 2.86 15.35 -24.72
C ASP A 238 2.65 16.82 -24.30
N LYS A 239 3.27 17.75 -25.05
CA LYS A 239 3.21 19.19 -24.77
C LYS A 239 1.83 19.83 -24.90
N ASP A 240 0.86 19.14 -25.51
CA ASP A 240 -0.53 19.61 -25.66
C ASP A 240 -1.29 19.50 -24.33
N LEU A 241 -0.83 18.62 -23.44
CA LEU A 241 -1.42 18.39 -22.12
C LEU A 241 -0.85 19.33 -21.05
N ASP A 242 -1.73 19.98 -20.29
CA ASP A 242 -1.35 20.66 -19.06
C ASP A 242 -1.41 19.68 -17.87
N LEU A 243 -0.23 19.20 -17.44
CA LEU A 243 -0.10 18.21 -16.36
C LEU A 243 -0.73 18.68 -15.04
N ARG A 244 -0.83 19.99 -14.82
CA ARG A 244 -1.45 20.53 -13.60
C ARG A 244 -2.95 20.23 -13.54
N LEU A 245 -3.60 20.12 -14.70
CA LEU A 245 -5.04 19.93 -14.83
C LEU A 245 -5.45 18.47 -15.02
N SER A 246 -4.47 17.55 -15.03
CA SER A 246 -4.70 16.11 -15.25
C SER A 246 -4.62 15.27 -13.97
N ASN A 247 -4.65 15.90 -12.79
CA ASN A 247 -4.79 15.21 -11.51
C ASN A 247 -6.22 14.62 -11.37
N PRO A 248 -6.36 13.31 -11.12
CA PRO A 248 -7.67 12.67 -11.08
C PRO A 248 -8.56 13.12 -9.90
N LEU A 249 -8.03 13.75 -8.85
CA LEU A 249 -8.85 14.29 -7.75
C LEU A 249 -9.85 15.36 -8.22
N HIS A 250 -9.56 16.03 -9.34
CA HIS A 250 -10.48 17.00 -9.93
C HIS A 250 -11.80 16.37 -10.39
N LEU A 251 -11.85 15.05 -10.59
CA LEU A 251 -13.06 14.32 -10.96
C LEU A 251 -14.06 14.17 -9.80
N ARG A 252 -13.72 14.59 -8.58
CA ARG A 252 -14.56 14.40 -7.39
C ARG A 252 -16.00 14.86 -7.60
N THR A 253 -16.22 16.04 -8.16
CA THR A 253 -17.58 16.58 -8.42
C THR A 253 -18.37 15.67 -9.36
N LEU A 254 -17.74 15.12 -10.39
CA LEU A 254 -18.36 14.17 -11.32
C LEU A 254 -18.66 12.83 -10.62
N LEU A 255 -17.73 12.33 -9.80
CA LEU A 255 -17.87 11.05 -9.10
C LEU A 255 -18.95 11.09 -8.01
N GLU A 256 -19.16 12.25 -7.38
CA GLU A 256 -20.19 12.47 -6.36
C GLU A 256 -21.58 12.79 -6.95
N ASP A 257 -21.70 13.00 -8.27
CA ASP A 257 -22.99 13.14 -8.92
C ASP A 257 -23.72 11.79 -9.02
N THR A 258 -24.81 11.68 -8.28
CA THR A 258 -25.61 10.45 -8.17
C THR A 258 -26.11 9.90 -9.51
N ARG A 259 -26.27 10.74 -10.55
CA ARG A 259 -26.67 10.30 -11.90
C ARG A 259 -25.66 9.33 -12.51
N PHE A 260 -24.38 9.50 -12.17
CA PHE A 260 -23.27 8.76 -12.77
C PHE A 260 -22.65 7.73 -11.82
N SER A 261 -23.27 7.46 -10.66
CA SER A 261 -22.82 6.46 -9.69
C SER A 261 -22.74 5.03 -10.24
N GLY A 262 -23.51 4.72 -11.29
CA GLY A 262 -23.46 3.44 -12.01
C GLY A 262 -22.41 3.36 -13.12
N CYS A 263 -21.74 4.46 -13.48
CA CYS A 263 -20.80 4.50 -14.59
C CYS A 263 -19.51 3.78 -14.25
N ARG A 264 -18.99 2.93 -15.14
CA ARG A 264 -17.69 2.30 -14.94
C ARG A 264 -16.60 3.17 -15.55
N ILE A 265 -15.85 3.88 -14.71
CA ILE A 265 -14.84 4.86 -15.12
C ILE A 265 -13.44 4.27 -14.94
N VAL A 266 -12.62 4.28 -15.99
CA VAL A 266 -11.23 3.79 -15.94
C VAL A 266 -10.27 4.97 -16.07
N LEU A 267 -9.45 5.19 -15.03
CA LEU A 267 -8.39 6.20 -15.07
C LEU A 267 -7.15 5.57 -15.70
N LEU A 268 -6.71 6.14 -16.81
CA LEU A 268 -5.59 5.59 -17.58
C LEU A 268 -4.24 6.14 -17.12
N HIS A 269 -3.20 5.38 -17.43
CA HIS A 269 -1.80 5.74 -17.39
C HIS A 269 -1.15 5.76 -16.02
N ALA A 270 -1.66 4.93 -15.11
CA ALA A 270 -1.37 4.96 -13.68
C ALA A 270 -1.63 6.34 -13.05
N SER A 271 -2.34 7.22 -13.77
CA SER A 271 -2.43 8.65 -13.49
C SER A 271 -1.08 9.33 -13.23
N TYR A 272 0.06 8.77 -13.66
CA TYR A 272 1.37 9.23 -13.21
C TYR A 272 1.60 10.73 -13.52
N PRO A 273 2.08 11.55 -12.56
CA PRO A 273 2.65 11.20 -11.25
C PRO A 273 1.64 11.09 -10.09
N PHE A 274 0.34 11.07 -10.37
CA PHE A 274 -0.76 11.05 -9.40
C PHE A 274 -1.28 9.63 -9.10
N SER A 275 -0.41 8.62 -9.12
CA SER A 275 -0.83 7.22 -8.93
C SER A 275 -1.44 6.97 -7.55
N LYS A 276 -1.01 7.72 -6.51
CA LYS A 276 -1.55 7.64 -5.15
C LYS A 276 -2.98 8.19 -5.07
N GLU A 277 -3.23 9.31 -5.72
CA GLU A 277 -4.56 9.91 -5.83
C GLU A 277 -5.53 8.97 -6.56
N ALA A 278 -5.08 8.37 -7.66
CA ALA A 278 -5.86 7.39 -8.40
C ALA A 278 -6.16 6.15 -7.56
N SER A 279 -5.16 5.65 -6.81
CA SER A 279 -5.31 4.55 -5.87
C SER A 279 -6.38 4.83 -4.81
N TYR A 280 -6.32 6.02 -4.20
CA TYR A 280 -7.33 6.49 -3.24
C TYR A 280 -8.73 6.49 -3.86
N LEU A 281 -8.91 7.12 -5.03
CA LEU A 281 -10.24 7.19 -5.67
C LEU A 281 -10.81 5.80 -5.97
N ALA A 282 -10.00 4.86 -6.47
CA ALA A 282 -10.45 3.49 -6.73
C ALA A 282 -10.85 2.72 -5.45
N SER A 283 -10.24 3.06 -4.31
CA SER A 283 -10.53 2.46 -3.01
C SER A 283 -11.86 2.93 -2.41
N VAL A 284 -12.26 4.19 -2.66
CA VAL A 284 -13.47 4.78 -2.05
C VAL A 284 -14.67 4.91 -2.99
N TYR A 285 -14.45 5.01 -4.31
CA TYR A 285 -15.53 5.05 -5.30
C TYR A 285 -15.68 3.69 -5.99
N SER A 286 -16.82 3.04 -5.81
CA SER A 286 -17.12 1.72 -6.42
C SER A 286 -16.96 1.72 -7.94
N GLN A 287 -17.23 2.86 -8.56
CA GLN A 287 -17.33 3.06 -9.99
C GLN A 287 -15.99 3.38 -10.68
N VAL A 288 -14.90 3.56 -9.91
CA VAL A 288 -13.55 3.88 -10.42
C VAL A 288 -12.66 2.63 -10.51
N TYR A 289 -11.98 2.50 -11.66
CA TYR A 289 -11.01 1.47 -12.06
C TYR A 289 -9.75 2.14 -12.59
N LEU A 290 -8.64 1.40 -12.67
CA LEU A 290 -7.31 1.91 -12.99
C LEU A 290 -6.62 1.05 -14.06
N ASP A 291 -5.77 1.67 -14.87
CA ASP A 291 -4.74 0.97 -15.63
C ASP A 291 -3.35 1.57 -15.41
N PHE A 292 -2.31 1.00 -16.03
CA PHE A 292 -0.94 1.50 -15.94
C PHE A 292 -0.18 1.56 -17.28
N GLY A 293 -0.88 1.55 -18.42
CA GLY A 293 -0.26 1.74 -19.74
C GLY A 293 0.40 3.11 -19.86
N LEU A 294 1.18 3.38 -20.92
CA LEU A 294 1.99 4.61 -21.08
C LEU A 294 3.13 4.76 -20.05
N ALA A 295 2.82 4.83 -18.76
CA ALA A 295 3.79 4.82 -17.66
C ALA A 295 4.76 3.63 -17.80
N ILE A 296 4.21 2.48 -18.20
CA ILE A 296 4.96 1.33 -18.70
C ILE A 296 4.82 1.30 -20.24
N PRO A 297 5.91 1.43 -21.02
CA PRO A 297 7.31 1.37 -20.64
C PRO A 297 8.01 2.74 -20.60
N LYS A 298 7.31 3.89 -20.48
CA LYS A 298 7.99 5.21 -20.65
C LYS A 298 8.81 5.66 -19.44
N LEU A 299 8.52 5.17 -18.24
CA LEU A 299 9.28 5.52 -17.03
C LEU A 299 10.61 4.74 -16.91
N SER A 300 11.45 5.15 -15.97
CA SER A 300 12.59 4.34 -15.52
C SER A 300 12.11 3.03 -14.89
N VAL A 301 12.97 2.02 -14.73
CA VAL A 301 12.56 0.74 -14.10
C VAL A 301 11.98 0.97 -12.70
N HIS A 302 12.62 1.82 -11.91
CA HIS A 302 12.10 2.20 -10.59
C HIS A 302 10.79 2.98 -10.69
N GLY A 303 10.66 3.91 -11.65
CA GLY A 303 9.43 4.67 -11.84
C GLY A 303 8.25 3.78 -12.22
N MET A 304 8.45 2.81 -13.10
CA MET A 304 7.42 1.82 -13.47
C MET A 304 6.99 0.95 -12.29
N ILE A 305 7.94 0.46 -11.49
CA ILE A 305 7.63 -0.33 -10.29
C ILE A 305 6.90 0.54 -9.26
N SER A 306 7.38 1.77 -9.02
CA SER A 306 6.80 2.70 -8.05
C SER A 306 5.37 3.05 -8.42
N SER A 307 5.08 3.38 -9.69
CA SER A 307 3.73 3.76 -10.10
C SER A 307 2.74 2.61 -9.89
N VAL A 308 3.12 1.37 -10.22
CA VAL A 308 2.22 0.21 -10.01
C VAL A 308 2.09 -0.15 -8.53
N LYS A 309 3.16 -0.03 -7.73
CA LYS A 309 3.05 -0.19 -6.26
C LYS A 309 2.08 0.83 -5.67
N GLU A 310 2.25 2.11 -6.03
CA GLU A 310 1.38 3.20 -5.59
C GLU A 310 -0.09 2.97 -5.97
N LEU A 311 -0.38 2.46 -7.17
CA LEU A 311 -1.74 2.08 -7.53
C LEU A 311 -2.29 1.01 -6.58
N LEU A 312 -1.49 0.01 -6.20
CA LEU A 312 -1.91 -1.11 -5.36
C LEU A 312 -1.85 -0.85 -3.85
N GLU A 313 -1.41 0.34 -3.40
CA GLU A 313 -1.40 0.71 -1.97
C GLU A 313 -2.82 0.71 -1.37
N LEU A 314 -3.79 1.29 -2.09
CA LEU A 314 -5.19 1.40 -1.64
C LEU A 314 -6.18 0.75 -2.61
N ALA A 315 -5.90 0.73 -3.92
CA ALA A 315 -6.84 0.22 -4.90
C ALA A 315 -6.99 -1.31 -4.78
N PRO A 316 -8.23 -1.83 -4.76
CA PRO A 316 -8.45 -3.27 -4.87
C PRO A 316 -7.83 -3.83 -6.15
N ILE A 317 -7.10 -4.96 -6.06
CA ILE A 317 -6.46 -5.64 -7.21
C ILE A 317 -7.47 -5.88 -8.35
N LYS A 318 -8.71 -6.22 -8.03
CA LYS A 318 -9.82 -6.45 -8.99
C LYS A 318 -10.24 -5.19 -9.78
N LYS A 319 -9.64 -4.04 -9.50
CA LYS A 319 -9.90 -2.76 -10.19
C LYS A 319 -8.71 -2.24 -10.98
N VAL A 320 -7.57 -2.94 -10.96
CA VAL A 320 -6.35 -2.54 -11.68
C VAL A 320 -6.16 -3.45 -12.89
N MET A 321 -5.92 -2.87 -14.07
CA MET A 321 -5.83 -3.59 -15.33
C MET A 321 -4.55 -3.26 -16.09
N PHE A 322 -4.12 -4.20 -16.94
CA PHE A 322 -3.07 -4.00 -17.90
C PHE A 322 -3.58 -3.26 -19.15
N SER A 323 -2.79 -2.28 -19.59
CA SER A 323 -2.83 -1.73 -20.93
C SER A 323 -1.41 -1.39 -21.37
N THR A 324 -1.16 -1.29 -22.68
CA THR A 324 0.12 -0.84 -23.21
C THR A 324 0.15 0.67 -23.47
N ASP A 325 -1.00 1.25 -23.83
CA ASP A 325 -1.09 2.54 -24.52
C ASP A 325 -0.18 2.61 -25.76
N ALA A 326 0.04 1.46 -26.41
CA ALA A 326 0.89 1.36 -27.58
C ALA A 326 0.27 2.10 -28.78
N TYR A 327 1.10 2.78 -29.55
CA TYR A 327 0.64 3.53 -30.74
C TYR A 327 1.69 3.53 -31.83
N ALA A 328 1.20 3.64 -33.07
CA ALA A 328 1.96 3.79 -34.30
C ALA A 328 2.85 2.60 -34.70
N THR A 329 3.55 1.93 -33.78
CA THR A 329 4.55 0.92 -34.12
C THR A 329 4.33 -0.37 -33.29
N PRO A 330 4.44 -1.56 -33.90
CA PRO A 330 4.21 -2.82 -33.19
C PRO A 330 5.21 -3.06 -32.05
N GLU A 331 6.38 -2.43 -32.10
CA GLU A 331 7.38 -2.50 -31.04
C GLU A 331 6.86 -1.94 -29.71
N THR A 332 5.99 -0.93 -29.72
CA THR A 332 5.44 -0.35 -28.48
C THR A 332 4.54 -1.33 -27.73
N TYR A 333 3.77 -2.16 -28.44
CA TYR A 333 2.98 -3.26 -27.87
C TYR A 333 3.87 -4.29 -27.17
N TYR A 334 4.94 -4.71 -27.86
CA TYR A 334 5.93 -5.64 -27.31
C TYR A 334 6.60 -5.09 -26.05
N LEU A 335 7.07 -3.84 -26.10
CA LEU A 335 7.73 -3.20 -24.96
C LEU A 335 6.80 -3.04 -23.76
N GLY A 336 5.56 -2.59 -24.00
CA GLY A 336 4.54 -2.46 -22.95
C GLY A 336 4.25 -3.80 -22.28
N ALA A 337 3.97 -4.85 -23.06
CA ALA A 337 3.69 -6.19 -22.54
C ALA A 337 4.89 -6.80 -21.79
N LYS A 338 6.09 -6.75 -22.37
CA LYS A 338 7.31 -7.29 -21.73
C LYS A 338 7.58 -6.60 -20.40
N ARG A 339 7.57 -5.26 -20.38
CA ARG A 339 7.87 -4.49 -19.17
C ARG A 339 6.77 -4.61 -18.13
N ALA A 340 5.50 -4.71 -18.53
CA ALA A 340 4.42 -4.96 -17.60
C ALA A 340 4.59 -6.30 -16.88
N ARG A 341 4.97 -7.38 -17.58
CA ARG A 341 5.28 -8.68 -16.93
C ARG A 341 6.39 -8.57 -15.90
N GLU A 342 7.49 -7.90 -16.23
CA GLU A 342 8.61 -7.73 -15.31
C GLU A 342 8.26 -6.86 -14.10
N VAL A 343 7.47 -5.80 -14.33
CA VAL A 343 7.00 -4.90 -13.27
C VAL A 343 6.01 -5.62 -12.37
N ILE A 344 4.97 -6.25 -12.92
CA ILE A 344 3.99 -7.01 -12.14
C ILE A 344 4.66 -8.18 -11.42
N PHE A 345 5.59 -8.89 -12.05
CA PHE A 345 6.40 -9.88 -11.33
C PHE A 345 7.13 -9.24 -10.16
N SER A 346 7.79 -8.08 -10.35
CA SER A 346 8.52 -7.43 -9.27
C SER A 346 7.59 -6.96 -8.14
N VAL A 347 6.46 -6.34 -8.49
CA VAL A 347 5.46 -5.83 -7.56
C VAL A 347 4.80 -6.97 -6.79
N LEU A 348 4.34 -8.01 -7.48
CA LEU A 348 3.68 -9.15 -6.84
C LEU A 348 4.67 -10.08 -6.14
N ARG A 349 5.91 -10.18 -6.61
CA ARG A 349 7.00 -10.83 -5.86
C ARG A 349 7.24 -10.06 -4.57
N ASP A 350 7.32 -8.74 -4.61
CA ASP A 350 7.49 -7.93 -3.41
C ASP A 350 6.28 -8.11 -2.48
N ALA A 351 5.04 -8.09 -3.00
CA ALA A 351 3.84 -8.47 -2.25
C ALA A 351 3.90 -9.90 -1.69
N CYS A 352 4.56 -10.85 -2.38
CA CYS A 352 4.83 -12.19 -1.87
C CYS A 352 5.94 -12.26 -0.82
N ILE A 353 6.92 -11.36 -0.88
CA ILE A 353 8.04 -11.25 0.06
C ILE A 353 7.51 -10.62 1.36
N ASP A 354 6.75 -9.54 1.22
CA ASP A 354 6.05 -8.80 2.28
C ASP A 354 4.92 -9.65 2.88
N ARG A 355 4.36 -10.53 2.03
CA ARG A 355 3.27 -11.50 2.23
C ARG A 355 1.90 -10.86 2.41
N ASP A 356 1.69 -9.80 1.64
CA ASP A 356 0.37 -9.30 1.30
C ASP A 356 -0.38 -10.29 0.40
N LEU A 357 0.35 -11.08 -0.39
CA LEU A 357 -0.17 -12.19 -1.19
C LEU A 357 0.68 -13.45 -0.98
N SER A 358 0.07 -14.63 -0.96
CA SER A 358 0.79 -15.88 -1.21
C SER A 358 1.20 -15.97 -2.69
N ILE A 359 2.09 -16.90 -3.05
CA ILE A 359 2.44 -17.14 -4.46
C ILE A 359 1.20 -17.50 -5.29
N ALA A 360 0.29 -18.31 -4.74
CA ALA A 360 -0.96 -18.67 -5.40
C ALA A 360 -1.86 -17.44 -5.60
N GLU A 361 -2.04 -16.61 -4.56
CA GLU A 361 -2.81 -15.36 -4.65
C GLU A 361 -2.14 -14.33 -5.58
N ALA A 362 -0.80 -14.29 -5.66
CA ALA A 362 -0.08 -13.45 -6.61
C ALA A 362 -0.23 -13.95 -8.04
N ILE A 363 -0.26 -15.26 -8.27
CA ILE A 363 -0.59 -15.82 -9.58
C ILE A 363 -2.02 -15.44 -9.96
N GLU A 364 -2.97 -15.54 -9.04
CA GLU A 364 -4.35 -15.10 -9.26
C GLU A 364 -4.44 -13.59 -9.51
N ALA A 365 -3.78 -12.77 -8.70
CA ALA A 365 -3.70 -11.32 -8.87
C ALA A 365 -3.08 -10.93 -10.21
N SER A 366 -2.05 -11.64 -10.66
CA SER A 366 -1.46 -11.42 -11.99
C SER A 366 -2.47 -11.74 -13.09
N LYS A 367 -3.25 -12.82 -12.93
CA LYS A 367 -4.31 -13.21 -13.86
C LYS A 367 -5.45 -12.19 -13.87
N ASP A 368 -5.78 -11.62 -12.72
CA ASP A 368 -6.78 -10.56 -12.62
C ASP A 368 -6.33 -9.30 -13.35
N ILE A 369 -5.14 -8.82 -13.04
CA ILE A 369 -4.56 -7.60 -13.61
C ILE A 369 -4.38 -7.73 -15.13
N PHE A 370 -3.85 -8.86 -15.60
CA PHE A 370 -3.55 -9.05 -17.02
C PHE A 370 -4.73 -9.49 -17.87
N VAL A 371 -5.77 -10.08 -17.28
CA VAL A 371 -6.82 -10.78 -18.03
C VAL A 371 -8.21 -10.56 -17.47
N GLN A 372 -8.50 -11.02 -16.24
CA GLN A 372 -9.89 -11.18 -15.79
C GLN A 372 -10.59 -9.85 -15.58
N ASN A 373 -9.90 -8.85 -15.03
CA ASN A 373 -10.49 -7.54 -14.76
C ASN A 373 -10.97 -6.89 -16.07
N ALA A 374 -10.15 -6.94 -17.12
CA ALA A 374 -10.51 -6.40 -18.44
C ALA A 374 -11.63 -7.20 -19.11
N ILE A 375 -11.60 -8.54 -19.04
CA ILE A 375 -12.68 -9.38 -19.59
C ILE A 375 -14.02 -9.04 -18.93
N GLN A 376 -14.04 -8.92 -17.60
CA GLN A 376 -15.25 -8.63 -16.83
C GLN A 376 -15.75 -7.21 -17.07
N LEU A 377 -14.85 -6.22 -17.06
CA LEU A 377 -15.21 -4.82 -17.26
C LEU A 377 -15.69 -4.55 -18.69
N TYR A 378 -15.03 -5.08 -19.70
CA TYR A 378 -15.37 -4.82 -21.10
C TYR A 378 -16.29 -5.89 -21.72
N LYS A 379 -16.73 -6.88 -20.92
CA LYS A 379 -17.57 -8.00 -21.35
C LYS A 379 -17.03 -8.73 -22.59
N ILE A 380 -15.73 -8.97 -22.61
CA ILE A 380 -15.05 -9.58 -23.75
C ILE A 380 -15.36 -11.08 -23.80
N ASN A 381 -15.94 -11.54 -24.90
CA ASN A 381 -16.17 -12.96 -25.15
C ASN A 381 -15.00 -13.55 -25.95
N LEU A 382 -13.95 -13.98 -25.27
CA LEU A 382 -12.92 -14.83 -25.86
C LEU A 382 -13.51 -16.24 -26.00
N GLY A 383 -13.65 -16.72 -27.24
CA GLY A 383 -14.21 -18.05 -27.52
C GLY A 383 -13.59 -19.12 -26.63
N ARG A 384 -14.44 -19.94 -26.00
CA ARG A 384 -14.13 -20.91 -24.93
C ARG A 384 -13.14 -22.04 -25.30
N GLU A 385 -12.52 -22.02 -26.48
CA GLU A 385 -11.74 -23.15 -27.01
C GLU A 385 -10.22 -23.06 -26.77
N LEU A 386 -9.69 -21.98 -26.18
CA LEU A 386 -8.23 -21.78 -26.01
C LEU A 386 -7.67 -22.07 -24.60
N PHE A 387 -8.50 -22.42 -23.61
CA PHE A 387 -8.04 -22.60 -22.22
C PHE A 387 -8.28 -23.99 -21.60
N ASP A 388 -8.75 -24.98 -22.37
CA ASP A 388 -8.91 -26.36 -21.89
C ASP A 388 -8.07 -27.35 -22.70
N SER A 389 -6.80 -27.53 -22.29
CA SER A 389 -6.09 -28.79 -22.50
C SER A 389 -4.95 -28.94 -21.48
N ASN A 390 -5.35 -29.22 -20.23
CA ASN A 390 -4.70 -30.17 -19.30
C ASN A 390 -5.25 -30.03 -17.87
N ALA A 391 -6.57 -29.96 -17.71
CA ALA A 391 -7.21 -30.31 -16.46
C ALA A 391 -7.32 -31.85 -16.40
N SER A 392 -6.25 -32.52 -15.96
CA SER A 392 -6.40 -33.88 -15.45
C SER A 392 -7.19 -33.81 -14.15
N GLU A 393 -8.32 -34.51 -14.15
CA GLU A 393 -9.23 -34.80 -13.04
C GLU A 393 -8.70 -34.41 -11.65
N SER A 394 -9.30 -33.37 -11.06
CA SER A 394 -9.24 -33.15 -9.62
C SER A 394 -10.17 -34.16 -8.95
N PRO A 395 -9.70 -34.98 -7.99
CA PRO A 395 -10.60 -35.78 -7.20
C PRO A 395 -11.45 -34.85 -6.35
N SER A 396 -12.75 -35.16 -6.27
CA SER A 396 -13.69 -34.53 -5.35
C SER A 396 -13.17 -34.68 -3.91
N TYR A 397 -12.48 -33.68 -3.40
CA TYR A 397 -12.25 -33.58 -1.97
C TYR A 397 -13.54 -33.06 -1.35
N MET A 398 -14.32 -34.01 -0.84
CA MET A 398 -15.27 -33.72 0.22
C MET A 398 -14.55 -32.90 1.29
N ILE A 399 -15.03 -31.68 1.53
CA ILE A 399 -14.65 -30.90 2.71
C ILE A 399 -15.22 -31.66 3.90
N GLY A 400 -14.34 -32.44 4.51
CA GLY A 400 -14.65 -33.33 5.60
C GLY A 400 -13.39 -33.69 6.35
N THR A 401 -12.71 -32.68 6.90
CA THR A 401 -11.83 -32.88 8.05
C THR A 401 -11.95 -31.68 8.98
N TYR A 402 -12.63 -31.94 10.10
CA TYR A 402 -12.59 -31.20 11.35
C TYR A 402 -11.17 -30.65 11.60
N VAL A 403 -10.99 -29.33 11.47
CA VAL A 403 -9.85 -28.67 12.12
C VAL A 403 -10.24 -28.65 13.60
N PRO A 404 -9.47 -29.27 14.51
CA PRO A 404 -9.76 -29.18 15.93
C PRO A 404 -9.85 -27.69 16.28
N GLU A 405 -10.88 -27.27 17.03
CA GLU A 405 -11.17 -25.87 17.42
C GLU A 405 -10.01 -25.14 18.16
N HIS A 406 -8.83 -25.77 18.27
CA HIS A 406 -7.69 -25.34 19.07
C HIS A 406 -6.34 -25.35 18.32
N SER A 407 -6.29 -25.42 16.98
CA SER A 407 -5.00 -25.30 16.26
C SER A 407 -4.60 -23.83 16.04
N VAL A 408 -3.43 -23.43 16.56
CA VAL A 408 -2.85 -22.09 16.36
C VAL A 408 -2.63 -21.80 14.86
N SER A 409 -3.18 -20.68 14.39
CA SER A 409 -3.13 -20.22 13.00
C SER A 409 -2.16 -19.04 12.78
N LEU A 410 -1.93 -18.18 13.78
CA LEU A 410 -1.08 -16.98 13.67
C LEU A 410 -0.05 -16.88 14.82
N VAL A 411 1.04 -16.15 14.57
CA VAL A 411 2.10 -15.81 15.54
C VAL A 411 2.39 -14.32 15.44
N ARG A 412 2.19 -13.58 16.54
CA ARG A 412 2.50 -12.16 16.68
C ARG A 412 3.98 -12.00 17.03
N ILE A 413 4.72 -11.26 16.22
CA ILE A 413 6.14 -10.97 16.42
C ILE A 413 6.24 -9.55 16.93
N ILE A 414 6.56 -9.41 18.21
CA ILE A 414 6.47 -8.17 18.95
C ILE A 414 7.85 -7.53 19.09
N TRP A 415 7.93 -6.23 18.87
CA TRP A 415 9.06 -5.40 19.25
C TRP A 415 8.60 -4.14 19.98
N VAL A 416 9.53 -3.47 20.65
CA VAL A 416 9.28 -2.20 21.32
C VAL A 416 10.10 -1.13 20.62
N ASP A 417 9.45 -0.04 20.22
CA ASP A 417 10.13 1.10 19.60
C ASP A 417 10.79 2.03 20.62
N ALA A 418 11.49 3.07 20.15
CA ALA A 418 12.17 4.04 21.02
C ALA A 418 11.21 4.85 21.92
N SER A 419 9.93 4.94 21.55
CA SER A 419 8.89 5.63 22.34
C SER A 419 8.23 4.73 23.39
N GLY A 420 8.64 3.46 23.48
CA GLY A 420 8.08 2.47 24.39
C GLY A 420 6.76 1.87 23.91
N GLN A 421 6.37 2.08 22.64
CA GLN A 421 5.18 1.47 22.08
C GLN A 421 5.45 0.01 21.69
N HIS A 422 4.55 -0.88 22.11
CA HIS A 422 4.57 -2.26 21.66
C HIS A 422 3.99 -2.32 20.25
N ARG A 423 4.76 -2.84 19.32
CA ARG A 423 4.36 -3.02 17.93
C ARG A 423 4.50 -4.47 17.57
N CYS A 424 3.70 -4.93 16.63
CA CYS A 424 3.82 -6.30 16.16
C CYS A 424 3.62 -6.43 14.66
N ARG A 425 4.24 -7.47 14.12
CA ARG A 425 3.91 -8.04 12.81
C ARG A 425 3.35 -9.42 13.06
N VAL A 426 2.17 -9.69 12.53
CA VAL A 426 1.52 -10.99 12.71
C VAL A 426 1.80 -11.85 11.47
N VAL A 427 2.17 -13.10 11.70
CA VAL A 427 2.51 -14.04 10.63
C VAL A 427 1.77 -15.36 10.82
N PRO A 428 1.32 -16.05 9.76
CA PRO A 428 0.75 -17.38 9.92
C PRO A 428 1.71 -18.37 10.60
N LYS A 429 1.25 -19.31 11.44
CA LYS A 429 2.12 -20.26 12.16
C LYS A 429 3.04 -21.05 11.22
N LYS A 430 2.52 -21.47 10.06
CA LYS A 430 3.34 -22.11 9.00
C LYS A 430 4.44 -21.19 8.46
N ARG A 431 4.15 -19.88 8.31
CA ARG A 431 5.10 -18.82 7.94
C ARG A 431 6.20 -18.72 9.00
N PHE A 432 5.75 -18.72 10.25
CA PHE A 432 6.60 -18.57 11.42
C PHE A 432 7.62 -19.70 11.50
N ASP A 433 7.14 -20.94 11.50
CA ASP A 433 7.97 -22.12 11.69
C ASP A 433 8.91 -22.36 10.50
N ASN A 434 8.47 -22.10 9.26
CA ASN A 434 9.27 -22.39 8.07
C ASN A 434 10.33 -21.33 7.75
N VAL A 435 10.02 -20.05 7.96
CA VAL A 435 10.84 -18.95 7.45
C VAL A 435 11.23 -17.98 8.55
N VAL A 436 10.26 -17.45 9.27
CA VAL A 436 10.48 -16.28 10.14
C VAL A 436 11.36 -16.63 11.33
N LYS A 437 11.20 -17.83 11.89
CA LYS A 437 12.09 -18.36 12.94
C LYS A 437 13.58 -18.35 12.53
N LYS A 438 13.90 -18.43 11.24
CA LYS A 438 15.28 -18.48 10.72
C LYS A 438 15.78 -17.16 10.15
N ASN A 439 14.91 -16.42 9.46
CA ASN A 439 15.30 -15.27 8.63
C ASN A 439 14.77 -13.93 9.16
N GLY A 440 13.92 -13.97 10.19
CA GLY A 440 13.22 -12.82 10.72
C GLY A 440 12.16 -12.25 9.76
N VAL A 441 11.61 -11.09 10.12
CA VAL A 441 10.68 -10.30 9.29
C VAL A 441 11.29 -8.94 9.01
N GLY A 442 11.21 -8.49 7.76
CA GLY A 442 11.63 -7.15 7.37
C GLY A 442 10.93 -6.04 8.14
N LEU A 443 11.67 -5.01 8.54
CA LEU A 443 11.13 -3.80 9.14
C LEU A 443 12.02 -2.61 8.74
N THR A 444 11.44 -1.46 8.40
CA THR A 444 12.21 -0.28 8.00
C THR A 444 12.91 0.35 9.20
N PHE A 445 14.02 1.05 8.96
CA PHE A 445 14.73 1.80 10.02
C PHE A 445 13.83 2.84 10.71
N ALA A 446 12.91 3.45 9.95
CA ALA A 446 11.92 4.39 10.45
C ALA A 446 11.15 3.89 11.68
N CYS A 447 10.95 2.58 11.83
CA CYS A 447 10.17 2.03 12.94
C CYS A 447 10.77 2.30 14.33
N MET A 448 12.08 2.55 14.44
CA MET A 448 12.71 3.02 15.68
C MET A 448 12.67 4.55 15.84
N GLY A 449 12.39 5.29 14.77
CA GLY A 449 12.22 6.75 14.79
C GLY A 449 10.78 7.20 15.04
N LEU A 450 9.79 6.31 14.99
CA LEU A 450 8.39 6.66 15.21
C LEU A 450 8.17 7.19 16.62
N THR A 451 7.33 8.22 16.72
CA THR A 451 6.90 8.75 18.03
C THR A 451 5.61 8.09 18.48
N SER A 452 5.25 8.26 19.75
CA SER A 452 3.98 7.76 20.28
C SER A 452 2.74 8.56 19.82
N ALA A 453 2.92 9.68 19.10
CA ALA A 453 1.85 10.61 18.75
C ALA A 453 1.61 10.74 17.24
N ILE A 454 2.61 10.45 16.40
CA ILE A 454 2.52 10.54 14.94
C ILE A 454 3.12 9.29 14.28
N ASP A 455 2.49 8.84 13.20
CA ASP A 455 3.01 7.77 12.33
C ASP A 455 4.04 8.32 11.34
N GLY A 456 5.10 8.92 11.88
CA GLY A 456 6.25 9.44 11.13
C GLY A 456 7.50 9.46 12.01
N PRO A 457 8.70 9.28 11.42
CA PRO A 457 9.93 9.36 12.17
C PRO A 457 10.14 10.78 12.69
N ALA A 458 10.61 10.92 13.93
CA ALA A 458 11.00 12.21 14.46
C ALA A 458 12.10 12.84 13.59
N GLU A 459 12.04 14.15 13.45
CA GLU A 459 13.04 14.94 12.72
C GLU A 459 14.44 14.68 13.29
N GLU A 460 15.47 14.83 12.45
CA GLU A 460 16.89 14.71 12.81
C GLU A 460 17.38 13.33 13.31
N THR A 461 16.51 12.32 13.38
CA THR A 461 16.90 10.96 13.81
C THR A 461 17.74 10.20 12.78
N ASN A 462 17.73 10.61 11.51
CA ASN A 462 18.26 9.87 10.36
C ASN A 462 17.65 8.45 10.16
N LEU A 463 16.67 8.07 10.98
CA LEU A 463 15.91 6.82 10.87
C LEU A 463 14.75 7.06 9.90
N THR A 464 15.02 6.88 8.61
CA THR A 464 14.05 7.17 7.53
C THR A 464 13.38 5.89 7.00
N GLY A 465 12.44 6.05 6.06
CA GLY A 465 11.85 4.91 5.34
C GLY A 465 12.85 4.16 4.43
N THR A 466 14.11 4.64 4.34
CA THR A 466 15.18 3.98 3.60
C THR A 466 15.98 3.07 4.51
N GLY A 467 16.14 1.80 4.11
CA GLY A 467 16.88 0.80 4.87
C GLY A 467 15.97 -0.15 5.64
N GLU A 468 16.46 -1.36 5.89
CA GLU A 468 15.70 -2.47 6.45
C GLU A 468 16.53 -3.19 7.54
N ILE A 469 15.87 -3.51 8.65
CA ILE A 469 16.29 -4.52 9.63
C ILE A 469 15.43 -5.79 9.51
N ARG A 470 15.92 -6.88 10.10
CA ARG A 470 15.23 -8.14 10.33
C ARG A 470 14.83 -8.24 11.80
N LEU A 471 13.53 -8.33 12.06
CA LEU A 471 12.96 -8.76 13.34
C LEU A 471 13.15 -10.27 13.50
N MET A 472 14.15 -10.67 14.27
CA MET A 472 14.51 -12.05 14.55
C MET A 472 13.73 -12.55 15.79
N PRO A 473 12.79 -13.49 15.65
CA PRO A 473 12.03 -13.98 16.81
C PRO A 473 12.93 -14.71 17.82
N ASP A 474 12.84 -14.30 19.08
CA ASP A 474 13.47 -14.99 20.19
C ASP A 474 12.54 -16.12 20.65
N ILE A 475 12.81 -17.34 20.16
CA ILE A 475 11.96 -18.50 20.37
C ILE A 475 11.80 -18.87 21.86
N SER A 476 12.74 -18.47 22.71
CA SER A 476 12.61 -18.67 24.17
C SER A 476 11.43 -17.88 24.78
N THR A 477 10.99 -16.83 24.09
CA THR A 477 9.88 -15.96 24.49
C THR A 477 8.56 -16.34 23.84
N ARG A 478 8.51 -17.40 23.01
CA ARG A 478 7.27 -17.84 22.37
C ARG A 478 6.25 -18.27 23.43
N ARG A 479 5.02 -17.77 23.33
CA ARG A 479 3.90 -18.08 24.23
C ARG A 479 2.60 -18.20 23.44
N GLU A 480 1.68 -19.04 23.91
CA GLU A 480 0.28 -19.04 23.43
C GLU A 480 -0.46 -17.83 24.00
N ILE A 481 -1.35 -17.22 23.22
CA ILE A 481 -2.09 -16.03 23.64
C ILE A 481 -3.35 -16.47 24.43
N PRO A 482 -3.46 -16.16 25.74
CA PRO A 482 -4.56 -16.66 26.58
C PRO A 482 -5.95 -16.17 26.16
N TRP A 483 -6.05 -14.96 25.59
CA TRP A 483 -7.31 -14.35 25.16
C TRP A 483 -7.71 -14.67 23.72
N THR A 484 -6.80 -15.24 22.90
CA THR A 484 -7.05 -15.62 21.51
C THR A 484 -6.46 -17.00 21.23
N LYS A 485 -7.28 -18.05 21.41
CA LYS A 485 -6.86 -19.47 21.38
C LYS A 485 -6.24 -19.96 20.06
N GLN A 486 -6.31 -19.18 18.99
CA GLN A 486 -5.74 -19.52 17.68
C GLN A 486 -4.44 -18.76 17.39
N GLU A 487 -3.88 -18.04 18.36
CA GLU A 487 -2.70 -17.21 18.14
C GLU A 487 -1.61 -17.44 19.20
N GLU A 488 -0.36 -17.28 18.79
CA GLU A 488 0.81 -17.22 19.65
C GLU A 488 1.45 -15.83 19.55
N MET A 489 2.32 -15.51 20.50
CA MET A 489 3.18 -14.33 20.45
C MET A 489 4.62 -14.70 20.74
N VAL A 490 5.55 -13.89 20.24
CA VAL A 490 6.99 -14.03 20.44
C VAL A 490 7.63 -12.65 20.35
N LEU A 491 8.57 -12.36 21.24
CA LEU A 491 9.35 -11.13 21.18
C LEU A 491 10.47 -11.27 20.15
N ALA A 492 10.91 -10.16 19.55
CA ALA A 492 11.90 -10.17 18.49
C ALA A 492 13.04 -9.20 18.73
N ASP A 493 14.21 -9.61 18.25
CA ASP A 493 15.41 -8.79 18.18
C ASP A 493 15.51 -8.08 16.84
N MET A 494 16.16 -6.93 16.81
CA MET A 494 16.36 -6.14 15.59
C MET A 494 17.77 -6.37 15.08
N HIS A 495 17.88 -6.88 13.85
CA HIS A 495 19.13 -7.23 13.20
C HIS A 495 19.29 -6.48 11.87
N LEU A 496 20.49 -6.07 11.46
CA LEU A 496 20.71 -5.53 10.11
C LEU A 496 20.50 -6.63 9.04
N LYS A 497 20.95 -7.84 9.35
CA LYS A 497 20.70 -9.07 8.60
C LYS A 497 20.71 -10.25 9.58
N PRO A 498 20.14 -11.42 9.24
CA PRO A 498 20.06 -12.54 10.18
C PRO A 498 21.43 -12.86 10.79
N GLY A 499 21.51 -12.82 12.13
CA GLY A 499 22.76 -13.01 12.88
C GLY A 499 23.59 -11.76 13.17
N GLU A 500 23.27 -10.60 12.58
CA GLU A 500 23.95 -9.32 12.87
C GLU A 500 23.00 -8.36 13.57
N ALA A 501 23.16 -8.19 14.89
CA ALA A 501 22.30 -7.32 15.66
C ALA A 501 22.49 -5.84 15.29
N TRP A 502 21.38 -5.09 15.26
CA TRP A 502 21.40 -3.67 14.99
C TRP A 502 21.73 -2.87 16.26
N GLU A 503 22.43 -1.75 16.12
CA GLU A 503 22.85 -0.93 17.26
C GLU A 503 21.66 -0.37 18.06
N TYR A 504 20.55 -0.10 17.39
CA TYR A 504 19.30 0.41 17.99
C TYR A 504 18.41 -0.70 18.56
N CYS A 505 18.84 -1.96 18.59
CA CYS A 505 18.06 -3.02 19.22
C CYS A 505 18.13 -2.93 20.77
N PRO A 506 17.02 -2.62 21.47
CA PRO A 506 17.05 -2.47 22.93
C PRO A 506 17.34 -3.79 23.67
N ARG A 507 16.80 -4.90 23.15
CA ARG A 507 17.06 -6.25 23.71
C ARG A 507 18.54 -6.61 23.63
N GLU A 508 19.17 -6.35 22.50
CA GLU A 508 20.60 -6.62 22.34
C GLU A 508 21.46 -5.68 23.19
N ALA A 509 21.10 -4.41 23.31
CA ALA A 509 21.78 -3.48 24.21
C ALA A 509 21.79 -4.01 25.66
N LEU A 510 20.65 -4.49 26.16
CA LEU A 510 20.55 -5.09 27.50
C LEU A 510 21.39 -6.38 27.63
N ARG A 511 21.40 -7.24 26.60
CA ARG A 511 22.23 -8.46 26.59
C ARG A 511 23.72 -8.15 26.61
N ARG A 512 24.18 -7.17 25.83
CA ARG A 512 25.60 -6.77 25.81
C ARG A 512 26.05 -6.33 27.21
N VAL A 513 25.29 -5.45 27.87
CA VAL A 513 25.61 -4.98 29.22
C VAL A 513 25.52 -6.12 30.25
N SER A 514 24.50 -6.98 30.16
CA SER A 514 24.37 -8.15 31.04
C SER A 514 25.52 -9.14 30.87
N LYS A 515 26.02 -9.31 29.64
CA LYS A 515 27.18 -10.15 29.33
C LYS A 515 28.46 -9.57 29.92
N VAL A 516 28.70 -8.27 29.77
CA VAL A 516 29.85 -7.57 30.39
C VAL A 516 29.81 -7.75 31.92
N LEU A 517 28.65 -7.50 32.53
CA LEU A 517 28.45 -7.66 33.97
C LEU A 517 28.78 -9.09 34.45
N LYS A 518 28.41 -10.10 33.65
CA LYS A 518 28.66 -11.51 33.97
C LYS A 518 30.12 -11.93 33.71
N ASP A 519 30.68 -11.57 32.56
CA ASP A 519 31.99 -12.04 32.13
C ASP A 519 33.13 -11.34 32.88
N GLU A 520 32.99 -10.03 33.14
CA GLU A 520 34.04 -9.22 33.76
C GLU A 520 33.91 -9.18 35.29
N PHE A 521 32.67 -9.21 35.82
CA PHE A 521 32.42 -9.02 37.26
C PHE A 521 31.79 -10.25 37.94
N ASN A 522 31.43 -11.29 37.19
CA ASN A 522 30.65 -12.45 37.67
C ASN A 522 29.33 -12.04 38.36
N LEU A 523 28.73 -10.93 37.94
CA LEU A 523 27.49 -10.40 38.48
C LEU A 523 26.33 -10.69 37.54
N VAL A 524 25.14 -10.90 38.13
CA VAL A 524 23.87 -11.03 37.42
C VAL A 524 22.92 -9.98 37.97
N MET A 525 22.34 -9.17 37.09
CA MET A 525 21.31 -8.21 37.48
C MET A 525 19.94 -8.85 37.43
N ASN A 526 19.23 -8.83 38.55
CA ASN A 526 17.82 -9.17 38.65
C ASN A 526 16.97 -7.89 38.69
N ALA A 527 15.80 -7.94 38.07
CA ALA A 527 14.83 -6.86 38.08
C ALA A 527 13.42 -7.37 38.43
N GLY A 528 12.63 -6.53 39.10
CA GLY A 528 11.19 -6.66 39.30
C GLY A 528 10.47 -5.38 38.91
N PHE A 529 9.22 -5.46 38.50
CA PHE A 529 8.45 -4.32 38.01
C PHE A 529 7.12 -4.16 38.76
N GLU A 530 6.81 -2.93 39.17
CA GLU A 530 5.47 -2.53 39.60
C GLU A 530 4.87 -1.66 38.49
N ASN A 531 3.72 -2.08 37.96
CA ASN A 531 3.06 -1.39 36.85
C ASN A 531 1.78 -0.74 37.33
N GLU A 532 1.75 0.59 37.30
CA GLU A 532 0.52 1.34 37.48
C GLU A 532 -0.18 1.54 36.12
N PHE A 533 -1.51 1.45 36.09
CA PHE A 533 -2.32 1.73 34.91
C PHE A 533 -3.74 2.18 35.26
N TYR A 534 -4.39 2.86 34.32
CA TYR A 534 -5.78 3.29 34.45
C TYR A 534 -6.72 2.36 33.69
N LEU A 535 -7.89 2.09 34.26
CA LEU A 535 -9.03 1.49 33.59
C LEU A 535 -10.11 2.54 33.35
N LEU A 536 -10.44 2.74 32.08
CA LEU A 536 -11.44 3.70 31.63
C LEU A 536 -12.63 2.98 31.03
N LYS A 537 -13.82 3.52 31.24
CA LYS A 537 -15.07 3.08 30.61
C LYS A 537 -15.58 4.15 29.65
N LYS A 538 -16.27 3.69 28.62
CA LYS A 538 -16.91 4.57 27.64
C LYS A 538 -18.22 5.13 28.21
N LEU A 539 -18.40 6.44 28.10
CA LEU A 539 -19.61 7.14 28.50
C LEU A 539 -20.05 8.07 27.38
N GLU A 540 -21.32 8.00 26.98
CA GLU A 540 -21.91 8.96 26.06
C GLU A 540 -22.49 10.16 26.83
N ARG A 541 -22.07 11.37 26.47
CA ARG A 541 -22.59 12.64 26.98
C ARG A 541 -22.78 13.60 25.83
N ASP A 542 -23.97 14.20 25.72
CA ASP A 542 -24.30 15.20 24.70
C ASP A 542 -23.97 14.77 23.25
N GLY A 543 -24.14 13.47 22.95
CA GLY A 543 -23.84 12.89 21.63
C GLY A 543 -22.34 12.72 21.34
N LYS A 544 -21.47 12.90 22.34
CA LYS A 544 -20.02 12.63 22.25
C LYS A 544 -19.64 11.47 23.16
N GLU A 545 -18.74 10.63 22.65
CA GLU A 545 -18.17 9.52 23.40
C GLU A 545 -16.94 10.00 24.17
N GLU A 546 -16.94 9.79 25.49
CA GLU A 546 -15.82 10.13 26.38
C GLU A 546 -15.35 8.87 27.12
N TRP A 547 -14.03 8.70 27.24
CA TRP A 547 -13.43 7.73 28.14
C TRP A 547 -13.30 8.36 29.51
N VAL A 548 -13.87 7.75 30.56
CA VAL A 548 -13.80 8.24 31.94
C VAL A 548 -13.30 7.14 32.88
N PRO A 549 -12.66 7.46 34.02
CA PRO A 549 -12.25 6.45 35.00
C PRO A 549 -13.39 5.52 35.42
N ILE A 550 -13.08 4.23 35.58
CA ILE A 550 -14.09 3.23 35.95
C ILE A 550 -14.69 3.50 37.33
N ASP A 551 -13.87 4.03 38.26
CA ASP A 551 -14.23 4.45 39.60
C ASP A 551 -13.41 5.68 40.08
N SER A 552 -13.64 6.11 41.31
CA SER A 552 -12.90 7.19 41.99
C SER A 552 -12.60 6.84 43.46
N LYS A 553 -12.37 5.55 43.72
CA LYS A 553 -12.14 5.02 45.07
C LYS A 553 -10.73 5.35 45.56
N PRO A 554 -10.52 5.45 46.89
CA PRO A 554 -9.20 5.78 47.43
C PRO A 554 -8.21 4.62 47.33
N TYR A 555 -6.93 4.93 47.52
CA TYR A 555 -5.82 3.97 47.61
C TYR A 555 -6.14 2.77 48.51
N CYS A 556 -5.80 1.56 48.05
CA CYS A 556 -6.03 0.28 48.71
C CYS A 556 -7.49 0.03 49.15
N SER A 557 -8.46 0.64 48.47
CA SER A 557 -9.89 0.45 48.76
C SER A 557 -10.34 -0.98 48.43
N PHE A 558 -10.85 -1.68 49.43
CA PHE A 558 -11.51 -2.98 49.26
C PHE A 558 -12.62 -2.91 48.20
N SER A 559 -13.48 -1.89 48.27
CA SER A 559 -14.58 -1.73 47.31
C SER A 559 -14.15 -1.33 45.90
N GLY A 560 -12.95 -0.73 45.75
CA GLY A 560 -12.37 -0.45 44.43
C GLY A 560 -11.85 -1.72 43.78
N PHE A 561 -11.13 -2.54 44.55
CA PHE A 561 -10.68 -3.85 44.09
C PHE A 561 -11.85 -4.79 43.77
N ASP A 562 -12.84 -4.88 44.65
CA ASP A 562 -13.98 -5.80 44.50
C ASP A 562 -14.78 -5.54 43.22
N ALA A 563 -14.91 -4.26 42.83
CA ALA A 563 -15.62 -3.81 41.63
C ALA A 563 -15.01 -4.33 40.31
N ILE A 564 -13.73 -4.70 40.31
CA ILE A 564 -13.02 -5.23 39.13
C ILE A 564 -12.36 -6.58 39.40
N SER A 565 -12.74 -7.25 40.49
CA SER A 565 -12.14 -8.51 40.93
C SER A 565 -12.19 -9.61 39.86
N THR A 566 -13.28 -9.69 39.10
CA THR A 566 -13.46 -10.64 37.99
C THR A 566 -12.49 -10.39 36.84
N LEU A 567 -12.26 -9.11 36.51
CA LEU A 567 -11.28 -8.68 35.52
C LEU A 567 -9.87 -9.09 35.96
N PHE A 568 -9.52 -8.85 37.23
CA PHE A 568 -8.21 -9.24 37.75
C PHE A 568 -8.00 -10.74 37.84
N GLN A 569 -9.03 -11.51 38.20
CA GLN A 569 -8.93 -12.97 38.17
C GLN A 569 -8.59 -13.48 36.77
N GLU A 570 -9.17 -12.87 35.72
CA GLU A 570 -8.85 -13.22 34.34
C GLU A 570 -7.44 -12.76 33.93
N ILE A 571 -7.02 -11.55 34.32
CA ILE A 571 -5.66 -11.05 34.08
C ILE A 571 -4.62 -11.97 34.75
N ILE A 572 -4.79 -12.29 36.04
CA ILE A 572 -3.89 -13.17 36.80
C ILE A 572 -3.84 -14.57 36.17
N ALA A 573 -5.00 -15.13 35.80
CA ALA A 573 -5.05 -16.44 35.16
C ALA A 573 -4.29 -16.45 33.82
N ALA A 574 -4.40 -15.39 33.03
CA ALA A 574 -3.67 -15.21 31.78
C ALA A 574 -2.16 -14.99 32.02
N LEU A 575 -1.76 -14.24 33.04
CA LEU A 575 -0.34 -14.03 33.36
C LEU A 575 0.32 -15.32 33.86
N ASN A 576 -0.39 -16.08 34.71
CA ASN A 576 0.08 -17.37 35.20
C ASN A 576 0.30 -18.37 34.06
N SER A 577 -0.57 -18.40 33.04
CA SER A 577 -0.36 -19.29 31.88
C SER A 577 0.83 -18.88 31.01
N LEU A 578 1.28 -17.62 31.12
CA LEU A 578 2.51 -17.10 30.48
C LEU A 578 3.77 -17.28 31.34
N ASN A 579 3.64 -17.86 32.54
CA ASN A 579 4.67 -17.96 33.58
C ASN A 579 5.15 -16.60 34.13
N VAL A 580 4.25 -15.62 34.18
CA VAL A 580 4.49 -14.32 34.84
C VAL A 580 3.87 -14.36 36.22
N VAL A 581 4.71 -14.30 37.26
CA VAL A 581 4.27 -14.27 38.66
C VAL A 581 3.81 -12.86 39.02
N VAL A 582 2.58 -12.76 39.53
CA VAL A 582 2.05 -11.54 40.15
C VAL A 582 2.15 -11.70 41.66
N GLU A 583 2.88 -10.79 42.31
CA GLU A 583 3.11 -10.80 43.76
C GLU A 583 2.04 -10.00 44.49
N GLN A 584 1.60 -8.88 43.92
CA GLN A 584 0.67 -7.97 44.56
C GLN A 584 -0.18 -7.21 43.52
N LEU A 585 -1.43 -6.92 43.90
CA LEU A 585 -2.38 -6.10 43.17
C LEU A 585 -3.17 -5.24 44.16
N HIS A 586 -3.33 -3.95 43.87
CA HIS A 586 -4.19 -3.06 44.65
C HIS A 586 -4.76 -1.91 43.81
N ALA A 587 -5.82 -1.29 44.32
CA ALA A 587 -6.28 0.01 43.83
C ALA A 587 -5.25 1.08 44.21
N GLU A 588 -4.75 1.81 43.22
CA GLU A 588 -3.75 2.86 43.41
C GLU A 588 -4.43 4.21 43.73
N ALA A 589 -3.65 5.26 43.96
CA ALA A 589 -4.18 6.52 44.48
C ALA A 589 -5.02 7.34 43.48
N GLY A 590 -4.81 7.17 42.16
CA GLY A 590 -5.55 7.86 41.10
C GLY A 590 -6.92 7.25 40.80
N LYS A 591 -7.80 8.02 40.13
CA LYS A 591 -9.16 7.55 39.82
C LYS A 591 -9.12 6.40 38.82
N GLY A 592 -9.68 5.25 39.18
CA GLY A 592 -9.65 4.05 38.34
C GLY A 592 -8.23 3.56 38.05
N GLN A 593 -7.27 3.91 38.91
CA GLN A 593 -5.88 3.49 38.81
C GLN A 593 -5.64 2.22 39.63
N PHE A 594 -4.82 1.33 39.10
CA PHE A 594 -4.43 0.09 39.74
C PHE A 594 -2.95 -0.16 39.57
N GLU A 595 -2.35 -0.82 40.55
CA GLU A 595 -0.95 -1.24 40.50
C GLU A 595 -0.85 -2.76 40.54
N MET A 596 0.09 -3.30 39.78
CA MET A 596 0.44 -4.71 39.74
C MET A 596 1.95 -4.91 39.90
N ALA A 597 2.35 -5.56 40.98
CA ALA A 597 3.74 -5.94 41.24
C ALA A 597 4.02 -7.35 40.70
N LEU A 598 5.10 -7.47 39.92
CA LEU A 598 5.56 -8.72 39.32
C LEU A 598 6.74 -9.31 40.10
N GLY A 599 6.86 -10.64 40.09
CA GLY A 599 8.00 -11.35 40.68
C GLY A 599 9.33 -10.97 40.01
N HIS A 600 10.41 -10.95 40.78
CA HIS A 600 11.74 -10.61 40.26
C HIS A 600 12.41 -11.80 39.55
N THR A 601 13.18 -11.51 38.51
CA THR A 601 13.98 -12.50 37.77
C THR A 601 15.18 -11.80 37.11
N ALA A 602 16.01 -12.52 36.35
CA ALA A 602 17.08 -11.88 35.60
C ALA A 602 16.52 -10.77 34.69
N CYS A 603 17.21 -9.63 34.64
CA CYS A 603 16.68 -8.39 34.06
C CYS A 603 16.15 -8.52 32.63
N THR A 604 16.72 -9.40 31.79
CA THR A 604 16.23 -9.69 30.45
C THR A 604 14.83 -10.33 30.47
N TYR A 605 14.61 -11.32 31.33
CA TYR A 605 13.30 -11.95 31.46
C TYR A 605 12.29 -11.04 32.16
N ALA A 606 12.74 -10.21 33.10
CA ALA A 606 11.87 -9.26 33.78
C ALA A 606 11.32 -8.22 32.79
N ALA A 607 12.16 -7.72 31.88
CA ALA A 607 11.73 -6.81 30.80
C ALA A 607 10.74 -7.48 29.84
N ASP A 608 10.93 -8.76 29.52
CA ASP A 608 9.98 -9.53 28.70
C ASP A 608 8.63 -9.71 29.41
N ASN A 609 8.66 -10.03 30.70
CA ASN A 609 7.46 -10.17 31.54
C ASN A 609 6.68 -8.86 31.62
N LEU A 610 7.35 -7.72 31.69
CA LEU A 610 6.73 -6.40 31.64
C LEU A 610 5.92 -6.20 30.34
N ILE A 611 6.51 -6.55 29.19
CA ILE A 611 5.85 -6.42 27.88
C ILE A 611 4.58 -7.27 27.84
N PHE A 612 4.69 -8.55 28.18
CA PHE A 612 3.55 -9.47 28.21
C PHE A 612 2.46 -9.00 29.16
N THR A 613 2.84 -8.47 30.32
CA THR A 613 1.90 -7.97 31.32
C THR A 613 1.00 -6.87 30.77
N ARG A 614 1.58 -5.89 30.08
CA ARG A 614 0.78 -4.79 29.52
C ARG A 614 -0.13 -5.26 28.39
N GLU A 615 0.29 -6.21 27.57
CA GLU A 615 -0.57 -6.81 26.53
C GLU A 615 -1.76 -7.57 27.13
N VAL A 616 -1.53 -8.36 28.19
CA VAL A 616 -2.60 -9.09 28.89
C VAL A 616 -3.61 -8.11 29.47
N VAL A 617 -3.15 -7.08 30.19
CA VAL A 617 -4.02 -6.08 30.81
C VAL A 617 -4.87 -5.37 29.74
N ARG A 618 -4.26 -4.93 28.62
CA ARG A 618 -4.99 -4.28 27.52
C ARG A 618 -6.02 -5.20 26.89
N ALA A 619 -5.65 -6.44 26.60
CA ALA A 619 -6.53 -7.39 25.94
C ALA A 619 -7.73 -7.80 26.82
N VAL A 620 -7.49 -8.09 28.10
CA VAL A 620 -8.54 -8.46 29.03
C VAL A 620 -9.44 -7.25 29.32
N ALA A 621 -8.88 -6.04 29.53
CA ALA A 621 -9.72 -4.84 29.66
C ALA A 621 -10.61 -4.61 28.43
N SER A 622 -10.06 -4.72 27.22
CA SER A 622 -10.81 -4.57 25.97
C SER A 622 -11.94 -5.59 25.83
N LYS A 623 -11.71 -6.85 26.24
CA LYS A 623 -12.75 -7.89 26.28
C LYS A 623 -13.94 -7.51 27.16
N HIS A 624 -13.72 -6.72 28.21
CA HIS A 624 -14.75 -6.21 29.11
C HIS A 624 -15.28 -4.82 28.72
N GLY A 625 -14.98 -4.33 27.51
CA GLY A 625 -15.42 -3.02 27.02
C GLY A 625 -14.72 -1.83 27.70
N LEU A 626 -13.59 -2.07 28.36
CA LEU A 626 -12.77 -1.07 29.04
C LEU A 626 -11.53 -0.73 28.22
N LEU A 627 -10.99 0.46 28.43
CA LEU A 627 -9.69 0.88 27.91
C LEU A 627 -8.68 0.88 29.06
N ALA A 628 -7.65 0.02 28.96
CA ALA A 628 -6.49 0.10 29.84
C ALA A 628 -5.39 0.98 29.24
N THR A 629 -4.90 1.94 30.01
CA THR A 629 -3.84 2.85 29.58
C THR A 629 -2.73 3.01 30.62
N PHE A 630 -1.49 3.05 30.13
CA PHE A 630 -0.25 3.18 30.91
C PHE A 630 0.38 4.56 30.72
N VAL A 631 -0.40 5.55 30.29
CA VAL A 631 0.09 6.92 30.13
C VAL A 631 0.48 7.49 31.49
N PRO A 632 1.58 8.26 31.58
CA PRO A 632 2.05 8.83 32.85
C PRO A 632 0.97 9.65 33.57
N LYS A 633 0.11 10.34 32.80
CA LYS A 633 -1.09 11.00 33.32
C LYS A 633 -2.22 10.89 32.32
N TYR A 634 -3.36 10.40 32.79
CA TYR A 634 -4.61 10.41 32.02
C TYR A 634 -5.29 11.79 32.11
N ALA A 635 -5.40 12.35 33.31
CA ALA A 635 -5.92 13.70 33.53
C ALA A 635 -4.86 14.56 34.23
N LEU A 636 -4.71 15.82 33.80
CA LEU A 636 -3.65 16.72 34.31
C LEU A 636 -3.80 17.05 35.80
N ASP A 637 -5.03 17.00 36.31
CA ASP A 637 -5.40 17.26 37.71
C ASP A 637 -5.43 16.00 38.59
N ASP A 638 -5.09 14.83 38.05
CA ASP A 638 -5.02 13.57 38.78
C ASP A 638 -3.56 13.15 39.09
N ILE A 639 -3.43 12.06 39.82
CA ILE A 639 -2.15 11.47 40.22
C ILE A 639 -1.43 10.88 38.99
N GLY A 640 -0.09 10.76 39.07
CA GLY A 640 0.70 10.12 38.02
C GLY A 640 0.61 8.59 38.06
N SER A 641 0.86 7.96 36.92
CA SER A 641 1.06 6.53 36.76
C SER A 641 2.51 6.22 36.45
N GLY A 642 3.12 5.36 37.26
CA GLY A 642 4.51 4.95 37.18
C GLY A 642 4.71 3.53 36.66
N SER A 643 5.95 3.23 36.31
CA SER A 643 6.46 1.88 36.09
C SER A 643 7.72 1.73 36.93
N HIS A 644 7.60 1.27 38.17
CA HIS A 644 8.74 1.17 39.07
C HIS A 644 9.62 -0.02 38.67
N VAL A 645 10.93 0.15 38.82
CA VAL A 645 11.92 -0.89 38.51
C VAL A 645 12.78 -1.15 39.72
N HIS A 646 12.68 -2.35 40.28
CA HIS A 646 13.48 -2.79 41.41
C HIS A 646 14.68 -3.56 40.90
N LEU A 647 15.88 -3.03 41.03
CA LEU A 647 17.12 -3.64 40.55
C LEU A 647 17.91 -4.24 41.70
N SER A 648 18.56 -5.38 41.47
CA SER A 648 19.52 -5.97 42.41
C SER A 648 20.63 -6.70 41.68
N LEU A 649 21.85 -6.65 42.22
CA LEU A 649 22.99 -7.40 41.70
C LEU A 649 23.21 -8.66 42.52
N TRP A 650 23.53 -9.76 41.84
CA TRP A 650 23.71 -11.07 42.44
C TRP A 650 25.01 -11.70 42.00
N GLN A 651 25.74 -12.28 42.96
CA GLN A 651 26.94 -13.08 42.71
C GLN A 651 26.73 -14.45 43.34
N ASN A 652 26.93 -15.52 42.57
CA ASN A 652 26.81 -16.91 43.04
C ASN A 652 25.50 -17.20 43.81
N GLY A 653 24.38 -16.62 43.37
CA GLY A 653 23.06 -16.83 43.98
C GLY A 653 22.81 -16.03 45.26
N LYS A 654 23.63 -15.03 45.59
CA LYS A 654 23.39 -14.10 46.70
C LYS A 654 23.33 -12.65 46.23
N ASN A 655 22.39 -11.89 46.78
CA ASN A 655 22.30 -10.44 46.56
C ASN A 655 23.53 -9.76 47.16
N VAL A 656 24.22 -8.94 46.36
CA VAL A 656 25.45 -8.25 46.77
C VAL A 656 25.24 -6.79 47.16
N PHE A 657 24.02 -6.25 47.11
CA PHE A 657 23.73 -4.88 47.59
C PHE A 657 23.76 -4.76 49.10
N VAL A 658 23.43 -5.84 49.83
CA VAL A 658 23.47 -5.85 51.28
C VAL A 658 24.90 -6.06 51.77
N ALA A 659 25.38 -5.20 52.67
CA ALA A 659 26.69 -5.38 53.28
C ALA A 659 26.75 -6.70 54.08
N SER A 660 27.83 -7.46 53.93
CA SER A 660 28.06 -8.69 54.70
C SER A 660 28.52 -8.44 56.13
N ASP A 661 28.91 -7.21 56.45
CA ASP A 661 29.42 -6.79 57.76
C ASP A 661 28.66 -5.56 58.29
N ALA A 662 28.68 -5.39 59.60
CA ALA A 662 28.01 -4.28 60.29
C ALA A 662 28.77 -2.93 60.14
N SER A 663 29.81 -2.87 59.31
CA SER A 663 30.65 -1.67 59.11
C SER A 663 30.13 -0.69 58.06
N SER A 664 29.13 -1.06 57.26
CA SER A 664 28.46 -0.12 56.37
C SER A 664 27.48 0.76 57.15
N GLN A 665 27.73 2.07 57.19
CA GLN A 665 26.88 3.05 57.88
C GLN A 665 25.41 3.02 57.40
N HIS A 666 25.17 2.61 56.15
CA HIS A 666 23.86 2.60 55.51
C HIS A 666 23.36 1.20 55.14
N GLY A 667 24.06 0.14 55.58
CA GLY A 667 23.68 -1.26 55.29
C GLY A 667 23.90 -1.70 53.84
N MET A 668 24.52 -0.84 53.01
CA MET A 668 24.82 -1.09 51.60
C MET A 668 26.26 -1.55 51.42
N SER A 669 26.49 -2.53 50.55
CA SER A 669 27.85 -2.96 50.21
C SER A 669 28.56 -1.91 49.35
N LYS A 670 29.89 -1.99 49.28
CA LYS A 670 30.72 -1.21 48.36
C LYS A 670 30.22 -1.28 46.91
N VAL A 671 29.82 -2.48 46.46
CA VAL A 671 29.31 -2.71 45.09
C VAL A 671 27.95 -2.04 44.90
N GLY A 672 27.09 -2.05 45.92
CA GLY A 672 25.82 -1.32 45.89
C GLY A 672 26.02 0.19 45.81
N GLU A 673 26.96 0.74 46.59
CA GLU A 673 27.29 2.17 46.55
C GLU A 673 27.83 2.60 45.17
N GLU A 674 28.71 1.81 44.58
CA GLU A 674 29.27 2.07 43.24
C GLU A 674 28.19 1.98 42.15
N PHE A 675 27.27 1.02 42.26
CA PHE A 675 26.12 0.91 41.37
C PHE A 675 25.23 2.17 41.46
N MET A 676 24.85 2.57 42.68
CA MET A 676 24.00 3.75 42.90
C MET A 676 24.68 5.04 42.43
N ALA A 677 25.98 5.18 42.66
CA ALA A 677 26.75 6.31 42.15
C ALA A 677 26.70 6.38 40.61
N GLY A 678 26.80 5.23 39.92
CA GLY A 678 26.65 5.15 38.47
C GLY A 678 25.25 5.55 37.99
N VAL A 679 24.19 5.08 38.67
CA VAL A 679 22.80 5.45 38.34
C VAL A 679 22.60 6.97 38.48
N LEU A 680 23.06 7.56 39.58
CA LEU A 680 22.96 9.00 39.82
C LEU A 680 23.76 9.81 38.80
N TYR A 681 24.96 9.34 38.43
CA TYR A 681 25.79 9.99 37.41
C TYR A 681 25.12 10.00 36.03
N HIS A 682 24.44 8.91 35.66
CA HIS A 682 23.75 8.76 34.38
C HIS A 682 22.28 9.22 34.39
N LEU A 683 21.77 9.75 35.50
CA LEU A 683 20.37 10.13 35.66
C LEU A 683 19.84 11.05 34.53
N PRO A 684 20.57 12.09 34.06
CA PRO A 684 20.10 12.90 32.94
C PRO A 684 19.88 12.10 31.64
N SER A 685 20.73 11.12 31.37
CA SER A 685 20.58 10.23 30.20
C SER A 685 19.45 9.23 30.41
N ILE A 686 19.24 8.74 31.64
CA ILE A 686 18.14 7.84 31.99
C ILE A 686 16.79 8.55 31.79
N LEU A 687 16.68 9.81 32.21
CA LEU A 687 15.45 10.62 32.07
C LEU A 687 14.98 10.76 30.63
N ALA A 688 15.90 10.79 29.66
CA ALA A 688 15.53 10.82 28.24
C ALA A 688 14.70 9.60 27.79
N PHE A 689 14.87 8.45 28.46
CA PHE A 689 14.13 7.22 28.18
C PHE A 689 12.95 7.00 29.14
N THR A 690 13.06 7.44 30.39
CA THR A 690 12.03 7.19 31.42
C THR A 690 10.95 8.28 31.49
N ALA A 691 11.21 9.49 30.98
CA ALA A 691 10.27 10.60 30.95
C ALA A 691 10.15 11.29 29.57
N PRO A 692 9.89 10.55 28.46
CA PRO A 692 9.98 11.08 27.10
C PRO A 692 8.77 11.93 26.67
N LEU A 693 7.67 11.95 27.44
CA LEU A 693 6.43 12.64 27.06
C LEU A 693 6.20 13.91 27.89
N PRO A 694 5.56 14.96 27.33
CA PRO A 694 5.16 16.14 28.10
C PRO A 694 4.31 15.80 29.34
N ASN A 695 3.47 14.77 29.25
CA ASN A 695 2.62 14.31 30.37
C ASN A 695 3.42 13.63 31.50
N SER A 696 4.71 13.35 31.28
CA SER A 696 5.63 12.86 32.32
C SER A 696 6.13 14.01 33.21
N ALA A 697 6.17 15.25 32.70
CA ALA A 697 6.58 16.44 33.44
C ALA A 697 5.44 16.97 34.31
N GLY A 698 5.12 16.27 35.40
CA GLY A 698 4.05 16.69 36.31
C GLY A 698 4.02 15.99 37.67
N GLU A 699 5.11 15.37 38.11
CA GLU A 699 5.14 14.70 39.41
C GLU A 699 5.00 15.69 40.57
N LYS A 700 3.83 15.62 41.24
CA LYS A 700 3.68 15.98 42.66
C LYS A 700 3.78 14.74 43.58
N LYS A 701 4.06 13.54 43.03
CA LYS A 701 4.44 12.37 43.82
C LYS A 701 5.96 12.44 44.00
N THR A 702 6.40 12.40 45.24
CA THR A 702 7.78 12.48 45.69
C THR A 702 8.61 11.38 45.03
N GLU A 703 9.72 11.73 44.38
CA GLU A 703 10.73 10.80 43.87
C GLU A 703 11.08 9.78 44.97
N LYS A 704 10.58 8.55 44.84
CA LYS A 704 11.09 7.39 45.58
C LYS A 704 12.13 6.70 44.70
N LEU A 705 13.29 7.32 44.61
CA LEU A 705 14.56 6.64 44.29
C LEU A 705 15.28 6.41 45.61
N LEU A 706 14.89 5.36 46.34
CA LEU A 706 15.67 4.77 47.44
C LEU A 706 15.63 3.25 47.32
#